data_AF-F4G346-F1
#
_entry.id   AF-F4G346-F1
#
_cell.length_a   1.000
_cell.length_b   1.000
_cell.length_c   1.000
_cell.angle_alpha   90.00
_cell.angle_beta   90.00
_cell.angle_gamma   90.00
#
_symmetry.space_group_name_H-M   'P 1'
#
loop_
_entity.id
_entity.type
_entity.pdbx_description
1 polymer ?
#
loop_
_entity_poly.entity_id
_entity_poly.type
_entity_poly.pdbx_seq_one_letter_code
_entity_poly.pdbx_strand_id
1 'polypeptide(L)'
;MRGIFSPVEKDVIVINDEKPENMNEIVDKIENIFIELIKRVDKIQLDDKPIDQNIKLKILSELVVGIFNFPMMIGYVNLSESKANERGNEPILNSFNYLITYVLKRHLDPDLSGKIYSRLKKTDLSEGENSLENVLNLITGEEENSSENRALNDILSYIYSKEFRESLAEIYESLKNVPADTRPGYNLSSVLSHMTLTSLIAWGIQEDSYDLPAIRLAAVLHDIGKVKNYKEHVQGTNEFFNNILNKVKNDIHSDFLNQLEHARGKASSHHQGGGYLDEADDLAASIDRLSDLVKDILNNDQDVKRWLEEKGKSDLPECYDKPRQYDCFDELKENEYKELTTMLYDKLYDRISSKSEKTKTAQPKGSPVLTLMYIDFLGIQKFISSFPKLKDMSTASFLVDFLVSTLPFIVIDYMITQKGKKNYLPLEALLSGYGGHAMIAFRSYENLAEEVKKEILSLDLLSTLDVSLGVYHTPMIVKDVKYKSVRYDEIWEHLKEQMMDRSKVRWEERAYSYEPKEICSNCGLRPAVKRDDKLCTRCAAVRSISDLKGFHNKVTATYVVGGTVLTPQNCFSGKVDEYAMEFISGYNKPPEDNSNEDVINPPFIGVLKFDANDASKVYSRVITYGMYLDLSYSMDYAIKQGFYESLKDLVSIDPSDADGSLKDMICADSNKVGKHLAARILSGVMYLGGDEGLIFMPGMISVPFSLSFIKKISEKSKFKFKGGLVLIKPKHPVQFAIESVEEVMEKAKIGGEKSENSLGIALTTSIITPESFDTTLNLYKSILRVKNKLEGDDEINLRKAVKLILNVGDRKTSEEETREIYKAVGELYSSLLDKAPAEGVNEERVEHVMDVIRTLEDLVSQYFRSKGGDPKFLIVYMIRERARNEDEKVRSLMELLLRDAKVRICLTKQEECNFPLLDMLNVSKSFRGGLRR
;
A
#
# COMPACT_ATOMS: atom_id res chain seq x y z
N MET A 1 -14.45 -24.99 13.62
CA MET A 1 -14.37 -23.74 12.83
C MET A 1 -13.94 -22.61 13.75
N ARG A 2 -12.83 -21.92 13.47
CA ARG A 2 -12.16 -20.96 14.40
C ARG A 2 -11.63 -19.77 13.60
N GLY A 3 -11.44 -18.55 14.16
CA GLY A 3 -11.03 -17.41 13.29
C GLY A 3 -11.01 -15.99 13.90
N ILE A 4 -10.70 -14.96 13.08
CA ILE A 4 -10.44 -13.55 13.44
C ILE A 4 -11.64 -12.63 13.14
N PHE A 5 -11.93 -11.66 14.01
CA PHE A 5 -12.94 -10.63 13.74
C PHE A 5 -12.42 -9.52 12.81
N SER A 6 -13.17 -9.20 11.75
CA SER A 6 -12.91 -8.07 10.85
C SER A 6 -13.88 -6.92 11.12
N PRO A 7 -13.40 -5.75 11.58
CA PRO A 7 -14.24 -4.56 11.78
C PRO A 7 -14.71 -3.92 10.49
N VAL A 8 -14.03 -4.22 9.37
CA VAL A 8 -14.32 -3.66 8.05
C VAL A 8 -15.66 -4.19 7.53
N GLU A 9 -15.86 -5.50 7.62
CA GLU A 9 -17.09 -6.17 7.18
C GLU A 9 -18.07 -6.44 8.35
N LYS A 10 -17.65 -6.18 9.60
CA LYS A 10 -18.32 -6.65 10.83
C LYS A 10 -18.51 -8.18 10.87
N ASP A 11 -17.63 -8.90 10.20
CA ASP A 11 -17.72 -10.34 10.01
C ASP A 11 -16.51 -11.05 10.64
N VAL A 12 -16.72 -12.31 11.02
CA VAL A 12 -15.63 -13.19 11.46
C VAL A 12 -15.08 -13.96 10.27
N ILE A 13 -13.80 -13.79 10.01
CA ILE A 13 -13.02 -14.58 9.07
C ILE A 13 -12.80 -15.95 9.70
N VAL A 14 -13.52 -16.95 9.21
CA VAL A 14 -13.41 -18.33 9.71
C VAL A 14 -12.33 -19.08 8.94
N ILE A 15 -11.36 -19.60 9.68
CA ILE A 15 -10.41 -20.59 9.20
C ILE A 15 -11.16 -21.92 9.13
N ASN A 16 -11.18 -22.49 7.93
CA ASN A 16 -11.73 -23.82 7.74
C ASN A 16 -10.71 -24.85 8.24
N ASP A 17 -11.07 -25.57 9.32
CA ASP A 17 -10.26 -26.63 9.92
C ASP A 17 -10.02 -27.82 8.97
N GLU A 18 -10.75 -27.89 7.83
CA GLU A 18 -10.58 -28.92 6.78
C GLU A 18 -9.45 -28.61 5.78
N LYS A 19 -8.70 -27.50 5.92
CA LYS A 19 -7.50 -27.22 5.08
C LYS A 19 -6.14 -27.33 5.82
N PRO A 20 -5.88 -28.34 6.67
CA PRO A 20 -4.59 -28.48 7.36
C PRO A 20 -3.43 -28.78 6.40
N GLU A 21 -3.71 -29.34 5.21
CA GLU A 21 -2.68 -29.60 4.18
C GLU A 21 -1.96 -28.32 3.73
N ASN A 22 -2.68 -27.18 3.65
CA ASN A 22 -2.08 -25.91 3.23
C ASN A 22 -1.25 -25.26 4.36
N MET A 23 -1.63 -25.42 5.63
CA MET A 23 -0.90 -24.79 6.75
C MET A 23 0.46 -25.45 7.05
N ASN A 24 0.58 -26.77 6.85
CA ASN A 24 1.88 -27.43 6.92
C ASN A 24 2.82 -26.93 5.80
N GLU A 25 2.31 -26.75 4.59
CA GLU A 25 3.07 -26.17 3.48
C GLU A 25 3.55 -24.75 3.80
N ILE A 26 2.71 -23.93 4.44
CA ILE A 26 3.10 -22.59 4.89
C ILE A 26 4.22 -22.65 5.93
N VAL A 27 4.13 -23.53 6.94
CA VAL A 27 5.21 -23.65 7.93
C VAL A 27 6.50 -24.15 7.27
N ASP A 28 6.42 -25.09 6.34
CA ASP A 28 7.61 -25.56 5.59
C ASP A 28 8.24 -24.43 4.75
N LYS A 29 7.43 -23.55 4.15
CA LYS A 29 7.91 -22.34 3.46
C LYS A 29 8.62 -21.38 4.42
N ILE A 30 8.06 -21.15 5.62
CA ILE A 30 8.69 -20.34 6.66
C ILE A 30 10.03 -20.97 7.09
N GLU A 31 10.05 -22.28 7.38
CA GLU A 31 11.27 -23.00 7.73
C GLU A 31 12.36 -22.83 6.66
N ASN A 32 12.02 -23.03 5.39
CA ASN A 32 12.97 -22.92 4.28
C ASN A 32 13.54 -21.50 4.16
N ILE A 33 12.71 -20.47 4.26
CA ILE A 33 13.16 -19.08 4.26
C ILE A 33 14.15 -18.83 5.41
N PHE A 34 13.84 -19.32 6.61
CA PHE A 34 14.68 -19.11 7.78
C PHE A 34 16.02 -19.81 7.66
N ILE A 35 16.02 -21.04 7.11
CA ILE A 35 17.24 -21.80 6.84
C ILE A 35 18.16 -21.05 5.89
N GLU A 36 17.61 -20.51 4.78
CA GLU A 36 18.40 -19.73 3.83
C GLU A 36 18.94 -18.45 4.45
N LEU A 37 18.13 -17.72 5.22
CA LEU A 37 18.60 -16.53 5.94
C LEU A 37 19.70 -16.85 6.96
N ILE A 38 19.55 -17.91 7.75
CA ILE A 38 20.56 -18.36 8.72
C ILE A 38 21.88 -18.65 8.00
N LYS A 39 21.84 -19.39 6.88
CA LYS A 39 23.02 -19.73 6.08
C LYS A 39 23.69 -18.48 5.49
N ARG A 40 22.93 -17.52 5.01
CA ARG A 40 23.46 -16.26 4.44
C ARG A 40 24.07 -15.36 5.53
N VAL A 41 23.38 -15.21 6.65
CA VAL A 41 23.88 -14.44 7.81
C VAL A 41 25.15 -15.07 8.38
N ASP A 42 25.25 -16.40 8.45
CA ASP A 42 26.47 -17.05 8.94
C ASP A 42 27.69 -16.81 8.03
N LYS A 43 27.47 -16.61 6.73
CA LYS A 43 28.53 -16.32 5.76
C LYS A 43 29.02 -14.87 5.80
N ILE A 44 28.37 -13.97 6.53
CA ILE A 44 28.81 -12.57 6.64
C ILE A 44 30.22 -12.50 7.24
N GLN A 45 31.10 -11.80 6.54
CA GLN A 45 32.48 -11.50 6.94
C GLN A 45 32.81 -10.05 6.57
N LEU A 46 33.64 -9.39 7.37
CA LEU A 46 34.16 -8.04 7.12
C LEU A 46 35.68 -8.12 6.95
N ASP A 47 36.20 -7.61 5.84
CA ASP A 47 37.63 -7.66 5.49
C ASP A 47 38.26 -9.06 5.68
N ASP A 48 37.54 -10.08 5.18
CA ASP A 48 37.89 -11.52 5.29
C ASP A 48 37.97 -12.04 6.74
N LYS A 49 37.37 -11.33 7.71
CA LYS A 49 37.28 -11.75 9.11
C LYS A 49 35.83 -12.08 9.49
N PRO A 50 35.60 -13.16 10.25
CA PRO A 50 34.28 -13.46 10.78
C PRO A 50 33.84 -12.37 11.76
N ILE A 51 32.58 -11.96 11.65
CA ILE A 51 31.97 -11.04 12.61
C ILE A 51 31.47 -11.77 13.85
N ASP A 52 31.33 -11.02 14.95
CA ASP A 52 30.83 -11.53 16.23
C ASP A 52 29.44 -12.19 16.08
N GLN A 53 29.24 -13.32 16.76
CA GLN A 53 28.01 -14.11 16.62
C GLN A 53 26.77 -13.37 17.14
N ASN A 54 26.94 -12.45 18.10
CA ASN A 54 25.85 -11.62 18.57
C ASN A 54 25.44 -10.59 17.50
N ILE A 55 26.39 -10.08 16.70
CA ILE A 55 26.08 -9.23 15.53
C ILE A 55 25.28 -10.02 14.50
N LYS A 56 25.68 -11.27 14.21
CA LYS A 56 24.91 -12.16 13.32
C LYS A 56 23.49 -12.39 13.84
N LEU A 57 23.33 -12.63 15.13
CA LEU A 57 22.01 -12.82 15.74
C LEU A 57 21.15 -11.56 15.70
N LYS A 58 21.73 -10.36 15.85
CA LYS A 58 21.03 -9.08 15.65
C LYS A 58 20.51 -8.96 14.23
N ILE A 59 21.36 -9.19 13.23
CA ILE A 59 20.99 -9.15 11.81
C ILE A 59 19.86 -10.15 11.51
N LEU A 60 19.98 -11.40 11.99
CA LEU A 60 18.94 -12.41 11.81
C LEU A 60 17.62 -11.98 12.46
N SER A 61 17.66 -11.40 13.66
CA SER A 61 16.45 -10.92 14.34
C SER A 61 15.73 -9.82 13.56
N GLU A 62 16.47 -8.85 13.00
CA GLU A 62 15.87 -7.81 12.15
C GLU A 62 15.25 -8.39 10.87
N LEU A 63 15.91 -9.37 10.24
CA LEU A 63 15.41 -10.03 9.02
C LEU A 63 14.12 -10.83 9.30
N VAL A 64 14.08 -11.55 10.42
CA VAL A 64 12.89 -12.32 10.84
C VAL A 64 11.71 -11.38 11.14
N VAL A 65 11.95 -10.26 11.82
CA VAL A 65 10.92 -9.23 12.04
C VAL A 65 10.48 -8.62 10.71
N GLY A 66 11.41 -8.38 9.80
CA GLY A 66 11.11 -7.91 8.45
C GLY A 66 10.14 -8.85 7.70
N ILE A 67 10.34 -10.16 7.78
CA ILE A 67 9.43 -11.17 7.21
C ILE A 67 8.01 -10.99 7.76
N PHE A 68 7.85 -10.74 9.05
CA PHE A 68 6.54 -10.57 9.66
C PHE A 68 5.92 -9.18 9.40
N ASN A 69 6.75 -8.15 9.23
CA ASN A 69 6.35 -6.82 8.79
C ASN A 69 6.42 -6.66 7.25
N PHE A 70 6.29 -7.76 6.51
CA PHE A 70 6.43 -7.83 5.06
C PHE A 70 5.67 -6.75 4.26
N PRO A 71 4.43 -6.36 4.60
CA PRO A 71 3.72 -5.27 3.92
C PRO A 71 4.52 -3.97 3.83
N MET A 72 5.29 -3.65 4.87
CA MET A 72 6.18 -2.49 4.90
C MET A 72 7.38 -2.69 3.98
N MET A 73 7.94 -3.90 3.97
CA MET A 73 9.12 -4.24 3.16
C MET A 73 8.84 -4.28 1.66
N ILE A 74 7.62 -4.65 1.24
CA ILE A 74 7.35 -4.80 -0.18
C ILE A 74 7.21 -3.47 -0.91
N GLY A 75 7.87 -3.40 -2.06
CA GLY A 75 7.48 -2.51 -3.14
C GLY A 75 6.23 -3.02 -3.86
N TYR A 76 5.63 -2.20 -4.71
CA TYR A 76 4.48 -2.59 -5.53
C TYR A 76 4.84 -3.60 -6.64
N VAL A 77 6.12 -3.74 -7.02
CA VAL A 77 6.66 -4.77 -7.94
C VAL A 77 8.11 -5.11 -7.54
N ASN A 78 8.60 -6.30 -7.92
CA ASN A 78 9.98 -6.74 -7.68
C ASN A 78 10.95 -6.15 -8.69
N LEU A 79 12.21 -6.04 -8.28
CA LEU A 79 13.32 -5.63 -9.14
C LEU A 79 14.09 -6.86 -9.62
N SER A 80 14.71 -6.77 -10.79
CA SER A 80 15.61 -7.81 -11.27
C SER A 80 17.01 -7.61 -10.71
N GLU A 81 17.63 -8.69 -10.24
CA GLU A 81 19.04 -8.76 -9.84
C GLU A 81 20.01 -8.47 -11.02
N SER A 82 19.53 -8.60 -12.26
CA SER A 82 20.40 -8.80 -13.43
C SER A 82 21.03 -7.55 -14.04
N LYS A 83 20.60 -6.34 -13.65
CA LYS A 83 21.21 -5.08 -14.12
C LYS A 83 21.23 -4.05 -13.00
N ALA A 84 22.34 -4.05 -12.28
CA ALA A 84 22.92 -2.82 -11.80
C ALA A 84 22.73 -1.71 -12.85
N ASN A 85 22.31 -0.52 -12.43
CA ASN A 85 22.38 0.67 -13.29
C ASN A 85 23.81 0.85 -13.84
N GLU A 86 24.04 1.80 -14.76
CA GLU A 86 25.39 2.10 -15.29
C GLU A 86 26.45 2.40 -14.18
N ARG A 87 26.01 2.58 -12.92
CA ARG A 87 26.81 2.81 -11.72
C ARG A 87 26.99 1.58 -10.80
N GLY A 88 26.45 0.41 -11.11
CA GLY A 88 26.67 -0.81 -10.30
C GLY A 88 25.57 -1.15 -9.28
N ASN A 89 24.46 -0.39 -9.18
CA ASN A 89 23.54 -0.47 -8.04
C ASN A 89 22.15 -1.02 -8.40
N GLU A 90 21.57 -1.81 -7.48
CA GLU A 90 20.14 -2.16 -7.51
C GLU A 90 19.28 -0.92 -7.15
N PRO A 91 18.25 -0.58 -7.93
CA PRO A 91 17.47 0.64 -7.71
C PRO A 91 16.60 0.53 -6.45
N ILE A 92 16.90 1.27 -5.39
CA ILE A 92 16.03 1.29 -4.21
C ILE A 92 14.77 2.14 -4.48
N LEU A 93 13.59 1.52 -4.52
CA LEU A 93 12.35 2.19 -4.96
C LEU A 93 11.51 2.85 -3.87
N ASN A 94 11.57 2.40 -2.61
CA ASN A 94 10.70 2.88 -1.54
C ASN A 94 11.49 3.31 -0.28
N SER A 95 10.83 4.03 0.63
CA SER A 95 11.41 4.49 1.90
C SER A 95 11.85 3.33 2.81
N PHE A 96 11.11 2.22 2.79
CA PHE A 96 11.36 1.09 3.70
C PHE A 96 12.56 0.25 3.31
N ASN A 97 12.93 0.19 2.04
CA ASN A 97 14.18 -0.42 1.62
C ASN A 97 15.36 0.34 2.23
N TYR A 98 15.31 1.68 2.32
CA TYR A 98 16.31 2.45 3.06
C TYR A 98 16.33 2.10 4.55
N LEU A 99 15.16 1.93 5.16
CA LEU A 99 15.07 1.51 6.56
C LEU A 99 15.70 0.13 6.77
N ILE A 100 15.37 -0.85 5.93
CA ILE A 100 15.94 -2.21 6.00
C ILE A 100 17.45 -2.18 5.81
N THR A 101 17.94 -1.51 4.76
CA THR A 101 19.39 -1.35 4.55
C THR A 101 20.06 -0.70 5.76
N TYR A 102 19.46 0.36 6.32
CA TYR A 102 19.98 1.02 7.52
C TYR A 102 20.04 0.10 8.75
N VAL A 103 18.95 -0.60 9.08
CA VAL A 103 18.90 -1.46 10.29
C VAL A 103 19.85 -2.64 10.20
N LEU A 104 20.14 -3.15 9.00
CA LEU A 104 21.14 -4.20 8.80
C LEU A 104 22.56 -3.61 8.86
N LYS A 105 22.81 -2.51 8.15
CA LYS A 105 24.14 -1.90 8.03
C LYS A 105 24.65 -1.31 9.34
N ARG A 106 23.79 -0.74 10.19
CA ARG A 106 24.20 -0.20 11.50
C ARG A 106 24.82 -1.25 12.44
N HIS A 107 24.56 -2.54 12.21
CA HIS A 107 25.15 -3.62 12.99
C HIS A 107 26.56 -3.98 12.52
N LEU A 108 26.90 -3.64 11.28
CA LEU A 108 28.24 -3.79 10.70
C LEU A 108 29.07 -2.50 10.86
N ASP A 109 28.42 -1.33 10.80
CA ASP A 109 29.00 0.00 11.06
C ASP A 109 28.28 0.67 12.25
N PRO A 110 28.78 0.50 13.49
CA PRO A 110 28.18 1.09 14.68
C PRO A 110 28.11 2.63 14.69
N ASP A 111 28.95 3.31 13.89
CA ASP A 111 28.98 4.77 13.81
C ASP A 111 28.00 5.32 12.76
N LEU A 112 27.35 4.46 11.97
CA LEU A 112 26.48 4.85 10.85
C LEU A 112 25.39 5.85 11.27
N SER A 113 24.71 5.58 12.38
CA SER A 113 23.64 6.46 12.90
C SER A 113 24.17 7.86 13.24
N GLY A 114 25.38 7.94 13.82
CA GLY A 114 26.06 9.20 14.14
C GLY A 114 26.56 9.95 12.89
N LYS A 115 27.07 9.23 11.89
CA LYS A 115 27.46 9.80 10.59
C LYS A 115 26.25 10.43 9.89
N ILE A 116 25.14 9.70 9.79
CA ILE A 116 23.89 10.20 9.19
C ILE A 116 23.35 11.39 9.97
N TYR A 117 23.23 11.27 11.29
CA TYR A 117 22.74 12.36 12.15
C TYR A 117 23.57 13.64 12.03
N SER A 118 24.90 13.51 11.95
CA SER A 118 25.80 14.67 11.76
C SER A 118 25.60 15.35 10.41
N ARG A 119 25.29 14.60 9.35
CA ARG A 119 24.98 15.14 8.01
C ARG A 119 23.62 15.84 7.99
N LEU A 120 22.64 15.31 8.73
CA LEU A 120 21.31 15.92 8.86
C LEU A 120 21.32 17.27 9.60
N LYS A 121 22.32 17.52 10.46
CA LYS A 121 22.51 18.78 11.20
C LYS A 121 23.40 19.82 10.50
N LYS A 122 24.10 19.45 9.43
CA LYS A 122 25.00 20.36 8.70
C LYS A 122 24.44 20.60 7.31
N THR A 123 23.77 21.73 7.11
CA THR A 123 23.27 22.13 5.79
C THR A 123 23.87 23.47 5.40
N ASP A 124 25.18 23.50 5.17
CA ASP A 124 25.79 24.67 4.54
C ASP A 124 25.55 24.59 3.03
N LEU A 125 24.42 25.16 2.60
CA LEU A 125 24.04 25.27 1.18
C LEU A 125 25.05 26.09 0.35
N SER A 126 26.03 26.74 0.99
CA SER A 126 27.07 27.53 0.33
C SER A 126 28.20 26.70 -0.27
N GLU A 127 28.40 25.44 0.15
CA GLU A 127 29.50 24.58 -0.34
C GLU A 127 29.08 23.53 -1.38
N GLY A 128 27.82 23.51 -1.83
CA GLY A 128 27.38 22.61 -2.91
C GLY A 128 27.27 21.13 -2.55
N GLU A 129 27.59 20.71 -1.31
CA GLU A 129 27.29 19.37 -0.81
C GLU A 129 25.81 19.25 -0.42
N ASN A 130 25.11 18.31 -1.04
CA ASN A 130 23.70 18.07 -0.83
C ASN A 130 23.48 17.07 0.32
N SER A 131 23.06 17.56 1.50
CA SER A 131 22.93 16.73 2.70
C SER A 131 21.99 15.54 2.54
N LEU A 132 20.92 15.67 1.76
CA LEU A 132 19.93 14.61 1.57
C LEU A 132 20.46 13.47 0.68
N GLU A 133 21.07 13.79 -0.44
CA GLU A 133 21.72 12.80 -1.31
C GLU A 133 22.83 12.07 -0.58
N ASN A 134 23.66 12.78 0.18
CA ASN A 134 24.69 12.17 1.02
C ASN A 134 24.09 11.22 2.07
N VAL A 135 22.98 11.59 2.71
CA VAL A 135 22.30 10.69 3.67
C VAL A 135 21.80 9.43 2.97
N LEU A 136 21.20 9.54 1.79
CA LEU A 136 20.75 8.38 1.03
C LEU A 136 21.93 7.51 0.60
N ASN A 137 23.03 8.12 0.13
CA ASN A 137 24.23 7.42 -0.31
C ASN A 137 24.98 6.73 0.83
N LEU A 138 25.00 7.31 2.04
CA LEU A 138 25.55 6.66 3.24
C LEU A 138 24.79 5.37 3.58
N ILE A 139 23.46 5.39 3.45
CA ILE A 139 22.63 4.22 3.71
C ILE A 139 22.89 3.15 2.65
N THR A 140 22.85 3.50 1.36
CA THR A 140 22.99 2.54 0.25
C THR A 140 24.43 2.13 -0.05
N GLY A 141 25.41 2.91 0.41
CA GLY A 141 26.81 2.63 0.18
C GLY A 141 27.35 3.09 -1.18
N GLU A 142 26.70 4.01 -1.90
CA GLU A 142 27.21 4.51 -3.19
C GLU A 142 28.56 5.24 -3.05
N GLU A 143 28.83 5.81 -1.87
CA GLU A 143 30.10 6.47 -1.50
C GLU A 143 31.28 5.48 -1.35
N GLU A 144 31.05 4.20 -1.02
CA GLU A 144 32.11 3.28 -0.60
C GLU A 144 31.94 1.84 -1.11
N ASN A 145 33.00 1.29 -1.72
CA ASN A 145 33.17 -0.14 -2.03
C ASN A 145 33.51 -0.93 -0.73
N SER A 146 32.76 -0.66 0.34
CA SER A 146 33.03 -1.10 1.70
C SER A 146 32.76 -2.60 1.86
N SER A 147 33.43 -3.25 2.80
CA SER A 147 33.24 -4.68 3.04
C SER A 147 31.85 -4.99 3.62
N GLU A 148 31.23 -4.03 4.32
CA GLU A 148 29.86 -4.11 4.83
C GLU A 148 28.83 -4.22 3.70
N ASN A 149 28.95 -3.38 2.66
CA ASN A 149 28.02 -3.40 1.53
C ASN A 149 28.12 -4.74 0.77
N ARG A 150 29.35 -5.23 0.51
CA ARG A 150 29.56 -6.55 -0.09
C ARG A 150 28.95 -7.67 0.75
N ALA A 151 29.03 -7.56 2.07
CA ALA A 151 28.50 -8.57 2.97
C ALA A 151 26.95 -8.60 3.00
N LEU A 152 26.28 -7.45 2.84
CA LEU A 152 24.82 -7.37 2.87
C LEU A 152 24.15 -7.62 1.52
N ASN A 153 24.84 -7.38 0.39
CA ASN A 153 24.25 -7.53 -0.93
C ASN A 153 23.63 -8.92 -1.17
N ASP A 154 24.30 -9.99 -0.73
CA ASP A 154 23.77 -11.36 -0.86
C ASP A 154 22.42 -11.57 -0.12
N ILE A 155 22.25 -10.90 1.02
CA ILE A 155 21.00 -10.93 1.80
C ILE A 155 19.95 -10.03 1.14
N LEU A 156 20.32 -8.83 0.74
CA LEU A 156 19.42 -7.86 0.11
C LEU A 156 18.85 -8.42 -1.20
N SER A 157 19.70 -8.97 -2.08
CA SER A 157 19.25 -9.60 -3.32
C SER A 157 18.31 -10.79 -3.02
N TYR A 158 18.59 -11.60 -1.99
CA TYR A 158 17.68 -12.68 -1.59
C TYR A 158 16.31 -12.17 -1.11
N ILE A 159 16.26 -11.17 -0.22
CA ILE A 159 14.98 -10.65 0.29
C ILE A 159 14.18 -9.84 -0.74
N TYR A 160 14.85 -9.35 -1.79
CA TYR A 160 14.21 -8.67 -2.92
C TYR A 160 13.94 -9.59 -4.12
N SER A 161 14.35 -10.85 -4.05
CA SER A 161 14.11 -11.86 -5.08
C SER A 161 12.61 -12.13 -5.27
N LYS A 162 12.25 -12.59 -6.47
CA LYS A 162 10.87 -12.86 -6.83
C LYS A 162 10.28 -14.00 -6.00
N GLU A 163 11.03 -15.08 -5.88
CA GLU A 163 10.64 -16.31 -5.18
C GLU A 163 10.38 -16.02 -3.70
N PHE A 164 11.20 -15.16 -3.10
CA PHE A 164 11.02 -14.71 -1.73
C PHE A 164 9.75 -13.89 -1.57
N ARG A 165 9.50 -12.92 -2.46
CA ARG A 165 8.29 -12.07 -2.40
C ARG A 165 6.99 -12.86 -2.57
N GLU A 166 6.95 -13.81 -3.50
CA GLU A 166 5.76 -14.66 -3.70
C GLU A 166 5.50 -15.57 -2.49
N SER A 167 6.56 -16.19 -1.95
CA SER A 167 6.46 -17.02 -0.75
C SER A 167 5.98 -16.22 0.48
N LEU A 168 6.50 -15.00 0.66
CA LEU A 168 6.11 -14.14 1.77
C LEU A 168 4.69 -13.59 1.65
N ALA A 169 4.21 -13.31 0.45
CA ALA A 169 2.82 -12.92 0.23
C ALA A 169 1.85 -14.02 0.70
N GLU A 170 2.14 -15.27 0.38
CA GLU A 170 1.35 -16.43 0.83
C GLU A 170 1.44 -16.66 2.34
N ILE A 171 2.64 -16.53 2.91
CA ILE A 171 2.87 -16.62 4.36
C ILE A 171 2.08 -15.52 5.08
N TYR A 172 2.20 -14.26 4.65
CA TYR A 172 1.48 -13.14 5.23
C TYR A 172 -0.04 -13.32 5.14
N GLU A 173 -0.55 -13.69 3.97
CA GLU A 173 -1.99 -13.95 3.79
C GLU A 173 -2.50 -15.11 4.66
N SER A 174 -1.65 -16.08 4.98
CA SER A 174 -2.01 -17.20 5.87
C SER A 174 -1.95 -16.79 7.34
N LEU A 175 -0.85 -16.18 7.78
CA LEU A 175 -0.63 -15.78 9.17
C LEU A 175 -1.60 -14.70 9.63
N LYS A 176 -1.93 -13.72 8.77
CA LYS A 176 -2.88 -12.66 9.11
C LYS A 176 -4.28 -13.19 9.42
N ASN A 177 -4.61 -14.40 8.97
CA ASN A 177 -5.90 -15.05 9.19
C ASN A 177 -5.90 -15.96 10.43
N VAL A 178 -4.75 -16.22 11.05
CA VAL A 178 -4.62 -17.03 12.28
C VAL A 178 -4.78 -16.12 13.51
N PRO A 179 -5.83 -16.26 14.34
CA PRO A 179 -6.03 -15.40 15.48
C PRO A 179 -4.97 -15.65 16.56
N ALA A 180 -4.56 -14.59 17.27
CA ALA A 180 -3.71 -14.72 18.45
C ALA A 180 -4.43 -15.49 19.58
N ASP A 181 -5.76 -15.34 19.67
CA ASP A 181 -6.64 -16.07 20.57
C ASP A 181 -7.92 -16.49 19.85
N THR A 182 -8.28 -17.76 19.95
CA THR A 182 -9.42 -18.33 19.24
C THR A 182 -10.76 -18.19 19.97
N ARG A 183 -10.79 -17.56 21.15
CA ARG A 183 -12.04 -17.41 21.94
C ARG A 183 -12.85 -16.21 21.42
N PRO A 184 -14.19 -16.31 21.35
CA PRO A 184 -15.04 -15.18 20.93
C PRO A 184 -14.75 -13.91 21.74
N GLY A 185 -14.56 -12.79 21.04
CA GLY A 185 -14.26 -11.49 21.66
C GLY A 185 -12.79 -11.28 22.04
N TYR A 186 -11.94 -12.32 22.03
CA TYR A 186 -10.48 -12.21 22.19
C TYR A 186 -9.72 -12.31 20.85
N ASN A 187 -10.41 -12.72 19.79
CA ASN A 187 -9.90 -12.89 18.44
C ASN A 187 -9.85 -11.57 17.64
N LEU A 188 -9.41 -10.48 18.30
CA LEU A 188 -9.35 -9.13 17.73
C LEU A 188 -8.06 -8.86 16.94
N SER A 189 -7.02 -9.66 17.18
CA SER A 189 -5.72 -9.57 16.52
C SER A 189 -5.27 -10.92 15.95
N SER A 190 -4.43 -10.84 14.93
CA SER A 190 -3.71 -11.98 14.36
C SER A 190 -2.50 -12.37 15.21
N VAL A 191 -2.05 -13.62 15.06
CA VAL A 191 -0.81 -14.10 15.67
C VAL A 191 0.40 -13.28 15.23
N LEU A 192 0.36 -12.72 14.02
CA LEU A 192 1.44 -11.91 13.45
C LEU A 192 1.65 -10.61 14.25
N SER A 193 0.57 -9.87 14.46
CA SER A 193 0.58 -8.64 15.25
C SER A 193 0.95 -8.91 16.71
N HIS A 194 0.43 -10.00 17.27
CA HIS A 194 0.75 -10.44 18.62
C HIS A 194 2.25 -10.72 18.81
N MET A 195 2.86 -11.58 17.97
CA MET A 195 4.29 -11.91 18.05
C MET A 195 5.19 -10.67 17.90
N THR A 196 4.81 -9.74 17.01
CA THR A 196 5.53 -8.48 16.79
C THR A 196 5.48 -7.58 18.03
N LEU A 197 4.30 -7.43 18.64
CA LEU A 197 4.12 -6.68 19.89
C LEU A 197 4.85 -7.33 21.06
N THR A 198 4.81 -8.66 21.19
CA THR A 198 5.55 -9.40 22.22
C THR A 198 7.06 -9.16 22.09
N SER A 199 7.61 -9.18 20.87
CA SER A 199 9.05 -8.86 20.65
C SER A 199 9.39 -7.43 21.03
N LEU A 200 8.58 -6.45 20.62
CA LEU A 200 8.78 -5.05 20.96
C LEU A 200 8.72 -4.82 22.48
N ILE A 201 7.76 -5.42 23.17
CA ILE A 201 7.59 -5.29 24.61
C ILE A 201 8.75 -5.97 25.34
N ALA A 202 9.15 -7.17 24.93
CA ALA A 202 10.31 -7.87 25.48
C ALA A 202 11.57 -7.04 25.35
N TRP A 203 11.80 -6.42 24.18
CA TRP A 203 12.85 -5.43 24.01
C TRP A 203 12.66 -4.24 24.95
N GLY A 204 11.45 -3.69 25.08
CA GLY A 204 11.18 -2.53 25.93
C GLY A 204 11.52 -2.75 27.41
N ILE A 205 11.15 -3.90 27.97
CA ILE A 205 11.29 -4.19 29.41
C ILE A 205 12.66 -4.75 29.81
N GLN A 206 13.46 -5.25 28.86
CA GLN A 206 14.77 -5.84 29.13
C GLN A 206 15.94 -4.88 28.79
N GLU A 207 16.40 -4.10 29.76
CA GLU A 207 17.44 -3.07 29.55
C GLU A 207 18.89 -3.59 29.38
N ASP A 208 19.67 -2.94 28.48
CA ASP A 208 21.10 -3.11 28.03
C ASP A 208 21.68 -4.56 27.92
N SER A 209 20.81 -5.57 27.83
CA SER A 209 21.18 -6.99 27.90
C SER A 209 22.04 -7.50 26.74
N TYR A 210 23.01 -8.38 27.03
CA TYR A 210 23.70 -9.17 26.00
C TYR A 210 22.77 -10.22 25.35
N ASP A 211 21.78 -10.70 26.10
CA ASP A 211 20.79 -11.72 25.68
C ASP A 211 19.64 -11.13 24.83
N LEU A 212 19.67 -9.82 24.57
CA LEU A 212 18.58 -9.11 23.91
C LEU A 212 18.23 -9.66 22.52
N PRO A 213 19.19 -9.98 21.63
CA PRO A 213 18.84 -10.50 20.29
C PRO A 213 18.23 -11.91 20.36
N ALA A 214 18.70 -12.76 21.28
CA ALA A 214 18.12 -14.09 21.48
C ALA A 214 16.69 -14.02 22.01
N ILE A 215 16.40 -13.08 22.93
CA ILE A 215 15.04 -12.88 23.45
C ILE A 215 14.12 -12.27 22.40
N ARG A 216 14.59 -11.33 21.57
CA ARG A 216 13.81 -10.82 20.43
C ARG A 216 13.46 -11.93 19.44
N LEU A 217 14.45 -12.73 19.03
CA LEU A 217 14.22 -13.86 18.13
C LEU A 217 13.28 -14.90 18.73
N ALA A 218 13.42 -15.19 20.03
CA ALA A 218 12.51 -16.07 20.73
C ALA A 218 11.08 -15.48 20.79
N ALA A 219 10.94 -14.19 21.08
CA ALA A 219 9.67 -13.51 21.22
C ALA A 219 8.89 -13.44 19.90
N VAL A 220 9.56 -13.14 18.79
CA VAL A 220 8.88 -13.05 17.49
C VAL A 220 8.48 -14.43 16.92
N LEU A 221 8.99 -15.53 17.50
CA LEU A 221 8.73 -16.90 17.06
C LEU A 221 8.01 -17.78 18.10
N HIS A 222 7.76 -17.28 19.31
CA HIS A 222 7.29 -18.11 20.43
C HIS A 222 5.98 -18.84 20.11
N ASP A 223 5.14 -18.21 19.29
CA ASP A 223 3.79 -18.63 18.96
C ASP A 223 3.63 -19.19 17.54
N ILE A 224 4.73 -19.38 16.80
CA ILE A 224 4.69 -19.88 15.43
C ILE A 224 4.02 -21.26 15.32
N GLY A 225 4.09 -22.07 16.39
CA GLY A 225 3.41 -23.35 16.48
C GLY A 225 1.88 -23.27 16.40
N LYS A 226 1.25 -22.11 16.65
CA LYS A 226 -0.21 -21.91 16.51
C LYS A 226 -0.71 -22.17 15.10
N VAL A 227 0.14 -21.99 14.09
CA VAL A 227 -0.18 -22.25 12.68
C VAL A 227 -0.44 -23.75 12.44
N LYS A 228 0.30 -24.63 13.13
CA LYS A 228 0.13 -26.09 13.07
C LYS A 228 -0.96 -26.57 14.03
N ASN A 229 -0.83 -26.19 15.30
CA ASN A 229 -1.73 -26.64 16.36
C ASN A 229 -1.80 -25.60 17.49
N TYR A 230 -2.88 -24.82 17.56
CA TYR A 230 -3.10 -23.82 18.59
C TYR A 230 -3.23 -24.40 20.02
N LYS A 231 -3.70 -25.65 20.18
CA LYS A 231 -3.82 -26.31 21.50
C LYS A 231 -2.44 -26.68 22.07
N GLU A 232 -1.53 -27.12 21.21
CA GLU A 232 -0.18 -27.58 21.56
C GLU A 232 0.91 -26.71 20.92
N HIS A 233 0.67 -25.39 20.84
CA HIS A 233 1.55 -24.47 20.11
C HIS A 233 3.00 -24.48 20.61
N VAL A 234 3.23 -24.68 21.91
CA VAL A 234 4.59 -24.83 22.46
C VAL A 234 5.33 -26.03 21.85
N GLN A 235 4.65 -27.16 21.67
CA GLN A 235 5.23 -28.32 20.99
C GLN A 235 5.49 -28.01 19.51
N GLY A 236 4.53 -27.38 18.83
CA GLY A 236 4.69 -26.94 17.44
C GLY A 236 5.88 -25.99 17.25
N THR A 237 6.09 -25.06 18.18
CA THR A 237 7.26 -24.16 18.18
C THR A 237 8.56 -24.93 18.38
N ASN A 238 8.59 -25.91 19.30
CA ASN A 238 9.77 -26.76 19.50
C ASN A 238 10.11 -27.58 18.25
N GLU A 239 9.11 -28.16 17.61
CA GLU A 239 9.26 -28.91 16.35
C GLU A 239 9.82 -28.01 15.24
N PHE A 240 9.27 -26.79 15.08
CA PHE A 240 9.75 -25.80 14.12
C PHE A 240 11.24 -25.48 14.31
N PHE A 241 11.66 -25.14 15.54
CA PHE A 241 13.08 -24.87 15.81
C PHE A 241 13.95 -26.12 15.61
N ASN A 242 13.51 -27.29 16.06
CA ASN A 242 14.27 -28.54 15.89
C ASN A 242 14.48 -28.87 14.41
N ASN A 243 13.48 -28.63 13.56
CA ASN A 243 13.60 -28.83 12.12
C ASN A 243 14.65 -27.90 11.51
N ILE A 244 14.59 -26.61 11.82
CA ILE A 244 15.57 -25.62 11.35
C ILE A 244 16.98 -26.00 11.82
N LEU A 245 17.17 -26.20 13.12
CA LEU A 245 18.48 -26.51 13.72
C LEU A 245 19.07 -27.80 13.13
N ASN A 246 18.27 -28.85 12.94
CA ASN A 246 18.73 -30.10 12.35
C ASN A 246 19.16 -29.95 10.88
N LYS A 247 18.50 -29.08 10.12
CA LYS A 247 18.81 -28.81 8.71
C LYS A 247 20.04 -27.90 8.56
N VAL A 248 20.35 -27.02 9.53
CA VAL A 248 21.51 -26.10 9.44
C VAL A 248 22.76 -26.55 10.20
N LYS A 249 22.68 -27.51 11.13
CA LYS A 249 23.79 -27.86 12.05
C LYS A 249 25.14 -28.20 11.40
N ASN A 250 25.13 -28.68 10.16
CA ASN A 250 26.35 -29.05 9.42
C ASN A 250 26.81 -27.93 8.45
N ASP A 251 25.98 -26.91 8.25
CA ASP A 251 26.15 -25.87 7.23
C ASP A 251 26.55 -24.50 7.84
N ILE A 252 26.54 -24.37 9.17
CA ILE A 252 26.87 -23.12 9.88
C ILE A 252 27.92 -23.33 10.98
N HIS A 253 28.55 -22.24 11.42
CA HIS A 253 29.50 -22.25 12.53
C HIS A 253 28.84 -22.69 13.85
N SER A 254 29.54 -23.53 14.63
CA SER A 254 29.04 -24.09 15.89
C SER A 254 28.65 -23.01 16.91
N ASP A 255 29.39 -21.90 16.97
CA ASP A 255 29.10 -20.82 17.90
C ASP A 255 27.80 -20.09 17.54
N PHE A 256 27.49 -19.97 16.25
CA PHE A 256 26.22 -19.41 15.80
C PHE A 256 25.06 -20.38 16.08
N LEU A 257 25.28 -21.68 15.85
CA LEU A 257 24.31 -22.73 16.21
C LEU A 257 23.94 -22.67 17.70
N ASN A 258 24.94 -22.50 18.59
CA ASN A 258 24.71 -22.36 20.04
C ASN A 258 23.83 -21.14 20.39
N GLN A 259 23.98 -20.03 19.67
CA GLN A 259 23.11 -18.85 19.86
C GLN A 259 21.66 -19.13 19.44
N LEU A 260 21.46 -19.87 18.35
CA LEU A 260 20.13 -20.28 17.89
C LEU A 260 19.48 -21.28 18.87
N GLU A 261 20.25 -22.22 19.40
CA GLU A 261 19.77 -23.15 20.45
C GLU A 261 19.36 -22.41 21.72
N HIS A 262 20.11 -21.37 22.10
CA HIS A 262 19.79 -20.51 23.23
C HIS A 262 18.48 -19.75 23.01
N ALA A 263 18.28 -19.16 21.82
CA ALA A 263 17.00 -18.52 21.46
C ALA A 263 15.82 -19.52 21.48
N ARG A 264 16.00 -20.74 20.93
CA ARG A 264 15.00 -21.82 21.04
C ARG A 264 14.66 -22.11 22.50
N GLY A 265 15.67 -22.24 23.36
CA GLY A 265 15.47 -22.52 24.78
C GLY A 265 14.55 -21.49 25.45
N LYS A 266 14.75 -20.21 25.16
CA LYS A 266 13.89 -19.12 25.63
C LYS A 266 12.46 -19.22 25.10
N ALA A 267 12.31 -19.46 23.80
CA ALA A 267 11.00 -19.64 23.17
C ALA A 267 10.25 -20.86 23.76
N SER A 268 10.96 -21.92 24.12
CA SER A 268 10.36 -23.15 24.65
C SER A 268 9.84 -23.00 26.08
N SER A 269 10.40 -22.07 26.85
CA SER A 269 10.11 -21.90 28.28
C SER A 269 9.03 -20.84 28.58
N HIS A 270 8.39 -20.23 27.58
CA HIS A 270 7.58 -19.02 27.79
C HIS A 270 6.28 -19.18 28.60
N HIS A 271 5.90 -20.41 28.98
CA HIS A 271 4.78 -20.71 29.89
C HIS A 271 5.24 -21.24 31.27
N GLN A 272 6.54 -21.13 31.57
CA GLN A 272 7.12 -21.65 32.82
C GLN A 272 7.11 -20.64 33.97
N GLY A 273 6.66 -19.41 33.73
CA GLY A 273 6.27 -18.45 34.77
C GLY A 273 7.40 -17.58 35.32
N GLY A 274 8.28 -17.05 34.47
CA GLY A 274 9.36 -16.14 34.92
C GLY A 274 10.25 -15.48 33.86
N GLY A 275 9.90 -15.51 32.57
CA GLY A 275 10.63 -14.79 31.53
C GLY A 275 10.38 -13.28 31.48
N TYR A 276 11.36 -12.49 30.99
CA TYR A 276 11.03 -11.23 30.29
C TYR A 276 10.10 -11.52 29.09
N LEU A 277 10.25 -12.69 28.46
CA LEU A 277 9.36 -13.14 27.41
C LEU A 277 7.93 -13.38 27.95
N ASP A 278 7.77 -14.09 29.06
CA ASP A 278 6.46 -14.36 29.67
C ASP A 278 5.74 -13.06 30.06
N GLU A 279 6.45 -12.11 30.69
CA GLU A 279 5.88 -10.80 31.04
C GLU A 279 5.50 -10.00 29.77
N ALA A 280 6.28 -10.11 28.70
CA ALA A 280 5.98 -9.44 27.44
C ALA A 280 4.78 -10.07 26.71
N ASP A 281 4.66 -11.40 26.71
CA ASP A 281 3.51 -12.13 26.17
C ASP A 281 2.23 -11.78 26.94
N ASP A 282 2.29 -11.77 28.28
CA ASP A 282 1.18 -11.35 29.13
C ASP A 282 0.72 -9.90 28.83
N LEU A 283 1.67 -8.98 28.66
CA LEU A 283 1.38 -7.59 28.30
C LEU A 283 0.79 -7.48 26.88
N ALA A 284 1.36 -8.16 25.88
CA ALA A 284 0.82 -8.18 24.52
C ALA A 284 -0.59 -8.79 24.48
N ALA A 285 -0.82 -9.89 25.19
CA ALA A 285 -2.13 -10.50 25.35
C ALA A 285 -3.12 -9.56 26.06
N SER A 286 -2.68 -8.77 27.04
CA SER A 286 -3.53 -7.79 27.71
C SER A 286 -3.96 -6.64 26.78
N ILE A 287 -3.08 -6.25 25.85
CA ILE A 287 -3.37 -5.27 24.78
C ILE A 287 -4.43 -5.81 23.82
N ASP A 288 -4.38 -7.10 23.50
CA ASP A 288 -5.22 -7.71 22.46
C ASP A 288 -6.59 -8.19 22.96
N ARG A 289 -6.68 -8.72 24.19
CA ARG A 289 -7.86 -9.49 24.65
C ARG A 289 -8.91 -8.66 25.38
N LEU A 290 -8.54 -7.52 25.99
CA LEU A 290 -9.44 -6.71 26.83
C LEU A 290 -10.28 -7.54 27.84
N SER A 291 -9.64 -8.56 28.43
CA SER A 291 -10.30 -9.66 29.16
C SER A 291 -11.35 -9.22 30.18
N ASP A 292 -11.05 -8.21 30.99
CA ASP A 292 -11.95 -7.72 32.02
C ASP A 292 -13.25 -7.15 31.44
N LEU A 293 -13.18 -6.46 30.29
CA LEU A 293 -14.34 -5.90 29.62
C LEU A 293 -15.19 -7.00 28.97
N VAL A 294 -14.57 -8.00 28.34
CA VAL A 294 -15.29 -9.13 27.74
C VAL A 294 -16.02 -9.94 28.80
N LYS A 295 -15.35 -10.27 29.91
CA LYS A 295 -15.98 -10.98 31.04
C LYS A 295 -17.13 -10.19 31.63
N ASP A 296 -16.99 -8.87 31.77
CA ASP A 296 -18.08 -8.01 32.24
C ASP A 296 -19.25 -7.94 31.25
N ILE A 297 -19.00 -7.98 29.93
CA ILE A 297 -20.07 -8.06 28.92
C ILE A 297 -20.81 -9.39 29.05
N LEU A 298 -20.09 -10.51 29.05
CA LEU A 298 -20.68 -11.86 29.17
C LEU A 298 -21.51 -12.00 30.45
N ASN A 299 -21.03 -11.45 31.56
CA ASN A 299 -21.66 -11.60 32.86
C ASN A 299 -22.75 -10.58 33.16
N ASN A 300 -22.83 -9.44 32.46
CA ASN A 300 -23.74 -8.35 32.83
C ASN A 300 -24.57 -7.74 31.68
N ASP A 301 -24.21 -7.95 30.41
CA ASP A 301 -25.00 -7.42 29.28
C ASP A 301 -26.26 -8.27 29.03
N GLN A 302 -27.43 -7.62 28.98
CA GLN A 302 -28.72 -8.31 28.87
C GLN A 302 -28.94 -8.97 27.50
N ASP A 303 -28.38 -8.43 26.42
CA ASP A 303 -28.58 -8.99 25.08
C ASP A 303 -27.73 -10.25 24.91
N VAL A 304 -26.48 -10.20 25.39
CA VAL A 304 -25.57 -11.36 25.38
C VAL A 304 -26.11 -12.50 26.25
N LYS A 305 -26.61 -12.20 27.47
CA LYS A 305 -27.23 -13.23 28.32
C LYS A 305 -28.42 -13.91 27.68
N ARG A 306 -29.31 -13.12 27.08
CA ARG A 306 -30.49 -13.65 26.37
C ARG A 306 -30.07 -14.56 25.22
N TRP A 307 -29.07 -14.16 24.45
CA TRP A 307 -28.53 -14.99 23.38
C TRP A 307 -27.96 -16.32 23.92
N LEU A 308 -27.19 -16.28 25.02
CA LEU A 308 -26.64 -17.49 25.65
C LEU A 308 -27.75 -18.44 26.13
N GLU A 309 -28.82 -17.92 26.74
CA GLU A 309 -29.97 -18.70 27.18
C GLU A 309 -30.72 -19.32 25.98
N GLU A 310 -31.00 -18.54 24.94
CA GLU A 310 -31.71 -18.99 23.73
C GLU A 310 -30.94 -20.10 22.97
N LYS A 311 -29.61 -20.05 23.00
CA LYS A 311 -28.74 -21.06 22.37
C LYS A 311 -28.38 -22.23 23.29
N GLY A 312 -28.81 -22.20 24.56
CA GLY A 312 -28.46 -23.22 25.56
C GLY A 312 -26.97 -23.26 25.92
N LYS A 313 -26.32 -22.09 25.96
CA LYS A 313 -24.88 -21.89 26.22
C LYS A 313 -24.63 -21.03 27.47
N SER A 314 -25.50 -21.10 28.47
CA SER A 314 -25.42 -20.28 29.70
C SER A 314 -24.17 -20.52 30.55
N ASP A 315 -23.49 -21.64 30.36
CA ASP A 315 -22.25 -22.04 31.03
C ASP A 315 -20.98 -21.51 30.33
N LEU A 316 -21.11 -20.98 29.10
CA LEU A 316 -19.99 -20.45 28.33
C LEU A 316 -19.15 -19.39 29.06
N PRO A 317 -19.72 -18.46 29.87
CA PRO A 317 -18.92 -17.51 30.65
C PRO A 317 -17.91 -18.18 31.59
N GLU A 318 -18.25 -19.32 32.20
CA GLU A 318 -17.34 -20.06 33.09
C GLU A 318 -16.13 -20.62 32.33
N CYS A 319 -16.26 -20.86 31.03
CA CYS A 319 -15.17 -21.37 30.21
C CYS A 319 -14.07 -20.32 29.96
N TYR A 320 -14.36 -19.02 30.15
CA TYR A 320 -13.32 -17.97 30.08
C TYR A 320 -12.39 -17.97 31.30
N ASP A 321 -12.79 -18.59 32.40
CA ASP A 321 -12.02 -18.67 33.65
C ASP A 321 -11.19 -19.96 33.77
N LYS A 322 -11.42 -20.95 32.90
CA LYS A 322 -10.70 -22.24 32.91
C LYS A 322 -9.50 -22.20 31.95
N PRO A 323 -8.25 -22.21 32.46
CA PRO A 323 -7.08 -22.29 31.59
C PRO A 323 -7.11 -23.60 30.80
N ARG A 324 -6.87 -23.53 29.48
CA ARG A 324 -6.64 -24.69 28.58
C ARG A 324 -7.85 -25.59 28.30
N GLN A 325 -9.08 -25.24 28.71
CA GLN A 325 -10.30 -25.93 28.25
C GLN A 325 -10.89 -25.21 27.04
N TYR A 326 -10.45 -25.60 25.85
CA TYR A 326 -10.97 -25.10 24.57
C TYR A 326 -12.29 -25.75 24.16
N ASP A 327 -12.65 -26.86 24.80
CA ASP A 327 -13.73 -27.75 24.38
C ASP A 327 -15.10 -27.05 24.39
N CYS A 328 -15.35 -26.14 25.34
CA CYS A 328 -16.60 -25.36 25.37
C CYS A 328 -16.83 -24.51 24.10
N PHE A 329 -15.74 -24.00 23.53
CA PHE A 329 -15.78 -23.15 22.34
C PHE A 329 -15.83 -23.99 21.06
N ASP A 330 -15.28 -25.20 21.08
CA ASP A 330 -15.31 -26.14 19.97
C ASP A 330 -16.74 -26.67 19.70
N GLU A 331 -17.63 -26.59 20.69
CA GLU A 331 -19.04 -26.94 20.54
C GLU A 331 -19.91 -25.86 19.86
N LEU A 332 -19.37 -24.66 19.60
CA LEU A 332 -20.10 -23.60 18.90
C LEU A 332 -20.14 -23.89 17.40
N LYS A 333 -21.33 -23.85 16.80
CA LYS A 333 -21.45 -23.89 15.34
C LYS A 333 -20.86 -22.61 14.74
N GLU A 334 -20.41 -22.66 13.49
CA GLU A 334 -19.79 -21.50 12.82
C GLU A 334 -20.66 -20.23 12.95
N ASN A 335 -21.95 -20.32 12.59
CA ASN A 335 -22.86 -19.17 12.67
C ASN A 335 -23.02 -18.63 14.10
N GLU A 336 -23.03 -19.51 15.11
CA GLU A 336 -23.13 -19.11 16.52
C GLU A 336 -21.85 -18.40 16.99
N TYR A 337 -20.68 -18.92 16.58
CA TYR A 337 -19.38 -18.29 16.85
C TYR A 337 -19.29 -16.90 16.20
N LYS A 338 -19.71 -16.77 14.93
CA LYS A 338 -19.73 -15.47 14.23
C LYS A 338 -20.64 -14.48 14.94
N GLU A 339 -21.88 -14.89 15.22
CA GLU A 339 -22.88 -14.05 15.86
C GLU A 339 -22.42 -13.56 17.23
N LEU A 340 -21.91 -14.46 18.09
CA LEU A 340 -21.42 -14.11 19.42
C LEU A 340 -20.20 -13.17 19.33
N THR A 341 -19.25 -13.45 18.44
CA THR A 341 -18.06 -12.60 18.29
C THR A 341 -18.43 -11.18 17.84
N THR A 342 -19.28 -11.05 16.81
CA THR A 342 -19.73 -9.74 16.33
C THR A 342 -20.50 -8.98 17.42
N MET A 343 -21.34 -9.68 18.18
CA MET A 343 -22.07 -9.09 19.31
C MET A 343 -21.13 -8.59 20.41
N LEU A 344 -20.16 -9.42 20.84
CA LEU A 344 -19.16 -9.03 21.84
C LEU A 344 -18.34 -7.83 21.37
N TYR A 345 -17.93 -7.81 20.11
CA TYR A 345 -17.19 -6.69 19.54
C TYR A 345 -18.01 -5.39 19.56
N ASP A 346 -19.25 -5.40 19.05
CA ASP A 346 -20.07 -4.20 19.02
C ASP A 346 -20.31 -3.66 20.46
N LYS A 347 -20.51 -4.55 21.43
CA LYS A 347 -20.64 -4.17 22.86
C LYS A 347 -19.33 -3.64 23.47
N LEU A 348 -18.17 -4.21 23.11
CA LEU A 348 -16.87 -3.67 23.50
C LEU A 348 -16.69 -2.26 22.95
N TYR A 349 -16.94 -2.07 21.66
CA TYR A 349 -16.82 -0.79 20.98
C TYR A 349 -17.73 0.28 21.62
N ASP A 350 -19.00 -0.05 21.90
CA ASP A 350 -19.95 0.87 22.52
C ASP A 350 -19.51 1.29 23.93
N ARG A 351 -19.01 0.33 24.74
CA ARG A 351 -18.51 0.62 26.10
C ARG A 351 -17.27 1.49 26.10
N ILE A 352 -16.37 1.29 25.15
CA ILE A 352 -15.15 2.10 25.01
C ILE A 352 -15.49 3.51 24.52
N SER A 353 -16.32 3.59 23.47
CA SER A 353 -16.75 4.85 22.88
C SER A 353 -17.55 5.72 23.85
N SER A 354 -18.39 5.13 24.70
CA SER A 354 -19.17 5.86 25.72
C SER A 354 -18.36 6.29 26.95
N LYS A 355 -17.26 5.59 27.26
CA LYS A 355 -16.35 5.97 28.36
C LYS A 355 -15.38 7.09 27.96
N SER A 356 -14.98 7.16 26.69
CA SER A 356 -14.03 8.19 26.22
C SER A 356 -14.52 9.62 26.46
N GLU A 357 -15.84 9.85 26.51
CA GLU A 357 -16.43 11.15 26.87
C GLU A 357 -16.28 11.51 28.36
N LYS A 358 -16.11 10.53 29.25
CA LYS A 358 -16.07 10.72 30.72
C LYS A 358 -14.67 10.69 31.33
N THR A 359 -13.65 10.22 30.63
CA THR A 359 -12.24 10.17 31.08
C THR A 359 -11.34 11.02 30.19
N LYS A 360 -10.79 12.14 30.68
CA LYS A 360 -9.70 12.88 30.01
C LYS A 360 -8.70 13.44 31.01
N THR A 361 -7.53 13.88 30.54
CA THR A 361 -6.43 14.49 31.32
C THR A 361 -5.78 13.66 32.44
N ALA A 362 -6.34 12.53 32.90
CA ALA A 362 -5.62 11.65 33.82
C ALA A 362 -4.53 10.89 33.04
N GLN A 363 -3.31 11.43 33.07
CA GLN A 363 -2.10 10.78 32.55
C GLN A 363 -2.01 9.32 33.05
N PRO A 364 -1.50 8.39 32.23
CA PRO A 364 -1.29 7.01 32.64
C PRO A 364 -0.52 6.94 33.96
N LYS A 365 -1.05 6.20 34.95
CA LYS A 365 -0.39 6.06 36.26
C LYS A 365 0.80 5.11 36.17
N GLY A 366 1.99 5.61 36.49
CA GLY A 366 3.24 4.85 36.54
C GLY A 366 4.38 5.55 35.80
N SER A 367 5.61 5.08 35.95
CA SER A 367 6.75 5.54 35.17
C SER A 367 6.69 4.94 33.75
N PRO A 368 6.79 5.73 32.68
CA PRO A 368 6.83 5.19 31.32
C PRO A 368 8.01 4.24 31.12
N VAL A 369 7.77 3.12 30.42
CA VAL A 369 8.79 2.11 30.04
C VAL A 369 8.96 2.07 28.52
N LEU A 370 7.83 2.06 27.81
CA LEU A 370 7.77 2.29 26.37
C LEU A 370 6.95 3.54 26.12
N THR A 371 7.46 4.41 25.25
CA THR A 371 6.77 5.58 24.72
C THR A 371 6.45 5.34 23.25
N LEU A 372 5.22 5.63 22.87
CA LEU A 372 4.78 5.67 21.48
C LEU A 372 4.90 7.11 20.98
N MET A 373 5.56 7.31 19.85
CA MET A 373 5.58 8.58 19.12
C MET A 373 4.82 8.47 17.81
N TYR A 374 3.90 9.40 17.59
CA TYR A 374 3.14 9.57 16.37
C TYR A 374 3.68 10.76 15.58
N ILE A 375 4.04 10.53 14.33
CA ILE A 375 4.65 11.52 13.43
C ILE A 375 3.76 11.70 12.21
N ASP A 376 3.60 12.94 11.77
CA ASP A 376 2.40 13.43 11.08
C ASP A 376 2.81 14.42 9.96
N PHE A 377 2.81 14.01 8.70
CA PHE A 377 3.14 14.92 7.60
C PHE A 377 1.98 15.88 7.34
N LEU A 378 2.18 17.17 7.63
CA LEU A 378 1.12 18.16 7.51
C LEU A 378 1.06 18.72 6.08
N GLY A 379 0.00 18.35 5.35
CA GLY A 379 -0.28 18.87 4.00
C GLY A 379 0.35 18.07 2.86
N ILE A 380 0.34 16.73 2.94
CA ILE A 380 0.89 15.78 1.94
C ILE A 380 0.54 16.19 0.50
N GLN A 381 -0.76 16.29 0.21
CA GLN A 381 -1.26 16.56 -1.14
C GLN A 381 -0.75 17.91 -1.68
N LYS A 382 -0.71 18.95 -0.83
CA LYS A 382 -0.18 20.28 -1.19
C LYS A 382 1.32 20.26 -1.45
N PHE A 383 2.07 19.47 -0.67
CA PHE A 383 3.51 19.32 -0.88
C PHE A 383 3.80 18.64 -2.22
N ILE A 384 3.18 17.49 -2.49
CA ILE A 384 3.37 16.73 -3.72
C ILE A 384 2.91 17.54 -4.95
N SER A 385 1.74 18.17 -4.90
CA SER A 385 1.20 18.94 -6.04
C SER A 385 1.93 20.25 -6.34
N SER A 386 2.80 20.71 -5.44
CA SER A 386 3.63 21.91 -5.67
C SER A 386 4.73 21.73 -6.71
N PHE A 387 4.90 20.51 -7.26
CA PHE A 387 5.88 20.15 -8.27
C PHE A 387 5.20 19.78 -9.60
N PRO A 388 5.27 20.62 -10.65
CA PRO A 388 4.62 20.34 -11.94
C PRO A 388 5.22 19.19 -12.73
N LYS A 389 6.51 18.90 -12.52
CA LYS A 389 7.24 17.88 -13.28
C LYS A 389 7.11 16.54 -12.58
N LEU A 390 6.69 15.50 -13.31
CA LEU A 390 6.49 14.14 -12.77
C LEU A 390 7.72 13.62 -12.01
N LYS A 391 8.93 13.94 -12.48
CA LYS A 391 10.16 13.51 -11.81
C LYS A 391 10.31 14.07 -10.40
N ASP A 392 9.99 15.34 -10.21
CA ASP A 392 10.09 16.01 -8.90
C ASP A 392 8.91 15.61 -8.01
N MET A 393 7.73 15.43 -8.60
CA MET A 393 6.52 14.98 -7.90
C MET A 393 6.67 13.56 -7.33
N SER A 394 7.20 12.62 -8.12
CA SER A 394 7.52 11.26 -7.65
C SER A 394 8.53 11.28 -6.50
N THR A 395 9.51 12.18 -6.57
CA THR A 395 10.52 12.35 -5.53
C THR A 395 9.91 12.94 -4.25
N ALA A 396 9.03 13.92 -4.39
CA ALA A 396 8.29 14.51 -3.28
C ALA A 396 7.41 13.46 -2.57
N SER A 397 6.77 12.55 -3.32
CA SER A 397 6.02 11.44 -2.74
C SER A 397 6.91 10.52 -1.90
N PHE A 398 8.08 10.12 -2.40
CA PHE A 398 9.04 9.33 -1.62
C PHE A 398 9.44 10.04 -0.32
N LEU A 399 9.66 11.36 -0.39
CA LEU A 399 10.06 12.14 0.77
C LEU A 399 9.00 12.19 1.87
N VAL A 400 7.71 12.14 1.53
CA VAL A 400 6.64 12.13 2.53
C VAL A 400 6.82 10.96 3.50
N ASP A 401 6.93 9.74 2.98
CA ASP A 401 7.12 8.56 3.83
C ASP A 401 8.50 8.56 4.49
N PHE A 402 9.56 8.95 3.77
CA PHE A 402 10.91 9.01 4.32
C PHE A 402 11.03 9.94 5.52
N LEU A 403 10.41 11.12 5.46
CA LEU A 403 10.49 12.15 6.51
C LEU A 403 9.68 11.81 7.75
N VAL A 404 8.64 10.98 7.66
CA VAL A 404 7.83 10.57 8.83
C VAL A 404 8.25 9.23 9.41
N SER A 405 8.84 8.33 8.62
CA SER A 405 9.20 6.98 9.05
C SER A 405 10.71 6.80 9.22
N THR A 406 11.44 6.59 8.13
CA THR A 406 12.86 6.22 8.11
C THR A 406 13.74 7.27 8.78
N LEU A 407 13.53 8.55 8.48
CA LEU A 407 14.34 9.63 9.05
C LEU A 407 14.16 9.73 10.59
N PRO A 408 12.94 9.85 11.13
CA PRO A 408 12.72 9.80 12.57
C PRO A 408 13.22 8.52 13.23
N PHE A 409 13.08 7.36 12.58
CA PHE A 409 13.61 6.09 13.08
C PHE A 409 15.12 6.18 13.31
N ILE A 410 15.88 6.70 12.34
CA ILE A 410 17.33 6.88 12.44
C ILE A 410 17.69 7.86 13.58
N VAL A 411 16.94 8.97 13.71
CA VAL A 411 17.17 9.95 14.79
C VAL A 411 16.92 9.33 16.16
N ILE A 412 15.82 8.60 16.32
CA ILE A 412 15.49 7.90 17.57
C ILE A 412 16.54 6.84 17.89
N ASP A 413 16.95 6.05 16.90
CA ASP A 413 17.99 5.03 17.07
C ASP A 413 19.31 5.64 17.54
N TYR A 414 19.77 6.71 16.87
CA TYR A 414 20.95 7.45 17.30
C TYR A 414 20.82 7.91 18.76
N MET A 415 19.72 8.55 19.15
CA MET A 415 19.54 9.06 20.51
C MET A 415 19.49 7.95 21.56
N ILE A 416 18.89 6.80 21.26
CA ILE A 416 18.86 5.63 22.15
C ILE A 416 20.27 5.06 22.33
N THR A 417 21.04 4.92 21.24
CA THR A 417 22.43 4.41 21.31
C THR A 417 23.33 5.30 22.15
N GLN A 418 23.07 6.63 22.20
CA GLN A 418 23.82 7.54 23.08
C GLN A 418 23.49 7.37 24.56
N LYS A 419 22.27 6.92 24.91
CA LYS A 419 21.84 6.74 26.31
C LYS A 419 22.21 5.35 26.86
N GLY A 420 22.44 4.34 26.00
CA GLY A 420 22.79 2.97 26.41
C GLY A 420 23.82 2.32 25.49
N LYS A 421 24.94 1.84 26.04
CA LYS A 421 26.11 1.37 25.28
C LYS A 421 25.85 0.12 24.42
N LYS A 422 24.77 -0.63 24.64
CA LYS A 422 24.43 -1.84 23.86
C LYS A 422 23.02 -1.80 23.28
N ASN A 423 22.33 -0.67 23.34
CA ASN A 423 20.96 -0.55 22.91
C ASN A 423 20.82 0.00 21.49
N TYR A 424 19.78 -0.42 20.79
CA TYR A 424 19.42 0.04 19.45
C TYR A 424 17.89 -0.08 19.28
N LEU A 425 17.31 0.68 18.37
CA LEU A 425 15.89 0.68 18.06
C LEU A 425 15.57 -0.50 17.12
N PRO A 426 14.84 -1.54 17.56
CA PRO A 426 14.57 -2.72 16.75
C PRO A 426 13.58 -2.41 15.61
N LEU A 427 13.56 -3.17 14.52
CA LEU A 427 12.66 -2.92 13.39
C LEU A 427 11.17 -2.97 13.78
N GLU A 428 10.78 -3.85 14.72
CA GLU A 428 9.41 -3.95 15.26
C GLU A 428 8.97 -2.73 16.08
N ALA A 429 9.88 -1.79 16.36
CA ALA A 429 9.52 -0.50 16.94
C ALA A 429 8.68 0.37 15.98
N LEU A 430 8.83 0.18 14.66
CA LEU A 430 8.03 0.87 13.66
C LEU A 430 6.71 0.11 13.47
N LEU A 431 5.68 0.54 14.19
CA LEU A 431 4.35 -0.06 14.20
C LEU A 431 3.53 0.34 12.95
N SER A 432 3.84 1.49 12.34
CA SER A 432 3.23 1.98 11.10
C SER A 432 4.13 3.05 10.51
N GLY A 433 4.18 3.19 9.18
CA GLY A 433 5.09 4.16 8.54
C GLY A 433 4.73 4.63 7.13
N TYR A 434 3.49 4.41 6.68
CA TYR A 434 3.02 4.70 5.32
C TYR A 434 1.81 5.63 5.34
N GLY A 435 1.54 6.31 4.22
CA GLY A 435 0.44 7.27 4.11
C GLY A 435 0.76 8.62 4.75
N GLY A 436 2.04 8.94 4.92
CA GLY A 436 2.49 10.20 5.51
C GLY A 436 2.27 10.33 7.02
N HIS A 437 2.13 9.21 7.74
CA HIS A 437 2.32 9.17 9.19
C HIS A 437 3.15 7.96 9.61
N ALA A 438 3.67 8.00 10.84
CA ALA A 438 4.34 6.87 11.46
C ALA A 438 4.02 6.74 12.95
N MET A 439 4.06 5.52 13.44
CA MET A 439 3.98 5.17 14.86
C MET A 439 5.24 4.44 15.26
N ILE A 440 6.08 5.07 16.08
CA ILE A 440 7.37 4.51 16.51
C ILE A 440 7.35 4.35 18.03
N ALA A 441 7.48 3.11 18.51
CA ALA A 441 7.58 2.81 19.92
C ALA A 441 9.05 2.69 20.34
N PHE A 442 9.45 3.38 21.40
CA PHE A 442 10.81 3.34 21.90
C PHE A 442 10.88 3.33 23.43
N ARG A 443 12.01 2.88 23.97
CA ARG A 443 12.24 2.89 25.43
C ARG A 443 12.19 4.29 26.00
N SER A 444 11.49 4.42 27.10
CA SER A 444 11.37 5.67 27.84
C SER A 444 12.61 5.89 28.70
N TYR A 445 13.30 7.00 28.46
CA TYR A 445 14.30 7.56 29.36
C TYR A 445 13.85 8.95 29.80
N GLU A 446 14.42 9.47 30.90
CA GLU A 446 14.08 10.81 31.39
C GLU A 446 14.24 11.86 30.28
N ASN A 447 13.17 12.60 30.01
CA ASN A 447 13.05 13.64 28.97
C ASN A 447 13.28 13.20 27.51
N LEU A 448 13.57 11.93 27.22
CA LEU A 448 13.95 11.50 25.87
C LEU A 448 12.87 11.80 24.83
N ALA A 449 11.59 11.60 25.16
CA ALA A 449 10.50 11.83 24.21
C ALA A 449 10.43 13.30 23.75
N GLU A 450 10.63 14.25 24.67
CA GLU A 450 10.69 15.68 24.35
C GLU A 450 11.99 16.06 23.64
N GLU A 451 13.12 15.44 24.02
CA GLU A 451 14.40 15.61 23.32
C GLU A 451 14.29 15.17 21.86
N VAL A 452 13.78 13.95 21.61
CA VAL A 452 13.56 13.40 20.26
C VAL A 452 12.64 14.31 19.45
N LYS A 453 11.51 14.72 20.04
CA LYS A 453 10.57 15.63 19.39
C LYS A 453 11.24 16.93 18.96
N LYS A 454 12.02 17.54 19.85
CA LYS A 454 12.77 18.77 19.56
C LYS A 454 13.79 18.54 18.46
N GLU A 455 14.53 17.43 18.51
CA GLU A 455 15.56 17.09 17.53
C GLU A 455 14.98 16.90 16.13
N ILE A 456 13.90 16.11 15.99
CA ILE A 456 13.20 15.92 14.71
C ILE A 456 12.70 17.25 14.15
N LEU A 457 12.05 18.09 14.97
CA LEU A 457 11.51 19.38 14.54
C LEU A 457 12.59 20.42 14.21
N SER A 458 13.81 20.22 14.70
CA SER A 458 14.96 21.13 14.47
C SER A 458 15.80 20.79 13.26
N LEU A 459 15.49 19.71 12.52
CA LEU A 459 16.25 19.31 11.35
C LEU A 459 16.17 20.38 10.25
N ASP A 460 17.33 20.87 9.81
CA ASP A 460 17.47 21.84 8.71
C ASP A 460 16.83 21.35 7.40
N LEU A 461 16.73 20.04 7.21
CA LEU A 461 16.06 19.45 6.06
C LEU A 461 14.58 19.86 5.99
N LEU A 462 13.89 19.95 7.13
CA LEU A 462 12.47 20.35 7.19
C LEU A 462 12.29 21.81 6.76
N SER A 463 13.19 22.70 7.20
CA SER A 463 13.16 24.11 6.81
C SER A 463 13.55 24.31 5.34
N THR A 464 14.51 23.54 4.83
CA THR A 464 14.93 23.51 3.43
C THR A 464 13.80 23.10 2.49
N LEU A 465 13.03 22.08 2.89
CA LEU A 465 11.85 21.60 2.15
C LEU A 465 10.60 22.44 2.41
N ASP A 466 10.63 23.31 3.41
CA ASP A 466 9.49 24.11 3.88
C ASP A 466 8.29 23.22 4.22
N VAL A 467 8.56 22.22 5.05
CA VAL A 467 7.57 21.24 5.53
C VAL A 467 7.46 21.32 7.05
N SER A 468 6.28 21.04 7.58
CA SER A 468 6.03 20.94 9.01
C SER A 468 5.56 19.53 9.34
N LEU A 469 6.14 18.95 10.38
CA LEU A 469 5.73 17.67 10.93
C LEU A 469 4.97 17.91 12.24
N GLY A 470 3.87 17.21 12.44
CA GLY A 470 3.34 16.98 13.78
C GLY A 470 4.15 15.86 14.45
N VAL A 471 4.56 16.07 15.69
CA VAL A 471 5.28 15.07 16.48
C VAL A 471 4.68 15.05 17.86
N TYR A 472 4.02 13.94 18.19
CA TYR A 472 3.28 13.75 19.44
C TYR A 472 3.72 12.45 20.08
N HIS A 473 3.58 12.33 21.39
CA HIS A 473 3.98 11.10 22.08
C HIS A 473 3.10 10.79 23.29
N THR A 474 3.04 9.52 23.66
CA THR A 474 2.31 9.05 24.85
C THR A 474 2.95 7.77 25.38
N PRO A 475 2.89 7.49 26.70
CA PRO A 475 3.29 6.20 27.23
C PRO A 475 2.45 5.07 26.61
N MET A 476 3.12 3.99 26.19
CA MET A 476 2.51 2.75 25.72
C MET A 476 2.50 1.69 26.81
N ILE A 477 3.63 1.53 27.51
CA ILE A 477 3.77 0.65 28.67
C ILE A 477 4.26 1.50 29.84
N VAL A 478 3.65 1.33 31.01
CA VAL A 478 4.04 1.98 32.26
C VAL A 478 4.39 0.94 33.32
N LYS A 479 5.25 1.34 34.26
CA LYS A 479 5.60 0.54 35.45
C LYS A 479 5.21 1.31 36.70
N ASP A 480 4.37 0.69 37.51
CA ASP A 480 4.12 1.12 38.88
C ASP A 480 4.70 0.03 39.80
N VAL A 481 3.85 -0.80 40.41
CA VAL A 481 4.29 -2.05 41.08
C VAL A 481 4.60 -3.16 40.08
N LYS A 482 3.84 -3.21 38.97
CA LYS A 482 3.99 -4.15 37.85
C LYS A 482 3.95 -3.39 36.54
N TYR A 483 4.41 -4.02 35.46
CA TYR A 483 4.19 -3.49 34.12
C TYR A 483 2.71 -3.52 33.77
N LYS A 484 2.24 -2.50 33.05
CA LYS A 484 0.87 -2.39 32.56
C LYS A 484 0.88 -1.74 31.18
N SER A 485 0.10 -2.29 30.27
CA SER A 485 -0.18 -1.65 28.99
C SER A 485 -1.21 -0.53 29.14
N VAL A 486 -0.98 0.58 28.46
CA VAL A 486 -1.99 1.63 28.29
C VAL A 486 -2.92 1.22 27.17
N ARG A 487 -4.24 1.40 27.36
CA ARG A 487 -5.24 1.01 26.36
C ARG A 487 -5.14 1.90 25.12
N TYR A 488 -5.43 1.32 23.96
CA TYR A 488 -5.32 2.01 22.67
C TYR A 488 -6.20 3.27 22.58
N ASP A 489 -7.43 3.23 23.10
CA ASP A 489 -8.32 4.40 23.12
C ASP A 489 -7.80 5.53 24.00
N GLU A 490 -7.17 5.22 25.14
CA GLU A 490 -6.55 6.21 26.02
C GLU A 490 -5.33 6.86 25.34
N ILE A 491 -4.49 6.05 24.69
CA ILE A 491 -3.38 6.48 23.84
C ILE A 491 -3.86 7.44 22.74
N TRP A 492 -4.93 7.09 22.03
CA TRP A 492 -5.43 7.91 20.93
C TRP A 492 -6.00 9.25 21.42
N GLU A 493 -6.72 9.27 22.54
CA GLU A 493 -7.23 10.51 23.12
C GLU A 493 -6.09 11.43 23.58
N HIS A 494 -5.03 10.89 24.19
CA HIS A 494 -3.84 11.68 24.56
C HIS A 494 -3.08 12.24 23.35
N LEU A 495 -2.95 11.47 22.26
CA LEU A 495 -2.35 11.96 21.02
C LEU A 495 -3.22 13.07 20.41
N LYS A 496 -4.54 12.88 20.39
CA LYS A 496 -5.51 13.83 19.85
C LYS A 496 -5.53 15.16 20.61
N GLU A 497 -5.36 15.14 21.93
CA GLU A 497 -5.21 16.35 22.76
C GLU A 497 -3.98 17.17 22.34
N GLN A 498 -2.87 16.51 21.97
CA GLN A 498 -1.67 17.20 21.46
C GLN A 498 -1.82 17.67 20.01
N MET A 499 -2.69 17.01 19.23
CA MET A 499 -2.97 17.34 17.83
C MET A 499 -3.89 18.56 17.65
N MET A 500 -4.36 19.22 18.71
CA MET A 500 -5.23 20.40 18.59
C MET A 500 -4.63 21.51 17.71
N ASP A 501 -3.29 21.57 17.65
CA ASP A 501 -2.53 22.51 16.82
C ASP A 501 -2.42 22.11 15.33
N ARG A 502 -2.82 20.88 14.92
CA ARG A 502 -2.94 20.50 13.49
C ARG A 502 -3.73 21.56 12.70
N SER A 503 -4.80 22.09 13.31
CA SER A 503 -5.67 23.12 12.74
C SER A 503 -5.01 24.48 12.51
N LYS A 504 -3.86 24.74 13.16
CA LYS A 504 -3.12 26.01 13.07
C LYS A 504 -2.08 26.02 11.96
N VAL A 505 -1.76 24.86 11.36
CA VAL A 505 -0.78 24.80 10.27
C VAL A 505 -1.37 25.40 9.00
N ARG A 506 -1.09 26.69 8.83
CA ARG A 506 -1.36 27.41 7.62
C ARG A 506 -0.24 27.15 6.63
N TRP A 507 -0.49 26.24 5.69
CA TRP A 507 0.19 26.22 4.40
C TRP A 507 -0.22 27.49 3.61
N GLU A 508 0.25 28.65 4.05
CA GLU A 508 0.20 29.89 3.27
C GLU A 508 1.41 29.86 2.34
N GLU A 509 1.20 29.57 1.05
CA GLU A 509 2.22 29.81 0.04
C GLU A 509 2.49 31.31 -0.03
N ARG A 510 3.46 31.77 0.75
CA ARG A 510 3.87 33.17 0.75
C ARG A 510 4.66 33.42 -0.53
N ALA A 511 4.09 34.23 -1.42
CA ALA A 511 4.81 34.81 -2.54
C ALA A 511 5.85 35.80 -1.99
N TYR A 512 7.06 35.30 -1.73
CA TYR A 512 8.17 36.13 -1.28
C TYR A 512 8.83 36.77 -2.50
N SER A 513 8.40 37.97 -2.87
CA SER A 513 9.17 38.80 -3.80
C SER A 513 8.89 40.29 -3.53
N TYR A 514 9.75 40.88 -2.70
CA TYR A 514 9.91 42.33 -2.50
C TYR A 514 11.26 42.81 -3.08
N GLU A 515 11.82 42.02 -3.99
CA GLU A 515 13.10 42.19 -4.67
C GLU A 515 12.88 41.80 -6.14
N PRO A 516 13.60 42.37 -7.12
CA PRO A 516 13.63 41.84 -8.48
C PRO A 516 14.49 40.56 -8.54
N LYS A 517 14.08 39.51 -7.80
CA LYS A 517 14.66 38.17 -7.92
C LYS A 517 13.86 37.38 -8.95
N GLU A 518 14.55 36.67 -9.83
CA GLU A 518 13.91 35.77 -10.78
C GLU A 518 13.07 34.71 -10.05
N ILE A 519 11.93 34.34 -10.62
CA ILE A 519 11.02 33.33 -10.05
C ILE A 519 11.54 31.94 -10.40
N CYS A 520 11.34 30.98 -9.49
CA CYS A 520 11.71 29.57 -9.67
C CYS A 520 11.09 29.00 -10.96
N SER A 521 11.94 28.44 -11.82
CA SER A 521 11.55 27.82 -13.11
C SER A 521 10.73 26.54 -12.97
N ASN A 522 10.72 25.93 -11.78
CA ASN A 522 9.97 24.70 -11.51
C ASN A 522 8.60 25.00 -10.91
N CYS A 523 8.53 25.56 -9.70
CA CYS A 523 7.25 25.82 -9.05
C CYS A 523 6.55 27.11 -9.53
N GLY A 524 7.27 28.05 -10.17
CA GLY A 524 6.68 29.30 -10.64
C GLY A 524 6.23 30.28 -9.55
N LEU A 525 6.53 30.01 -8.27
CA LEU A 525 5.99 30.76 -7.12
C LEU A 525 7.05 31.42 -6.24
N ARG A 526 8.17 30.75 -6.00
CA ARG A 526 9.20 31.16 -5.03
C ARG A 526 10.39 31.82 -5.71
N PRO A 527 11.14 32.72 -5.04
CA PRO A 527 12.34 33.31 -5.61
C PRO A 527 13.41 32.23 -5.87
N ALA A 528 14.08 32.32 -7.00
CA ALA A 528 15.21 31.47 -7.34
C ALA A 528 16.44 31.84 -6.49
N VAL A 529 17.11 30.82 -5.94
CA VAL A 529 18.34 30.97 -5.14
C VAL A 529 19.56 30.43 -5.90
N LYS A 530 19.38 29.38 -6.71
CA LYS A 530 20.41 28.89 -7.66
C LYS A 530 20.30 29.62 -8.99
N ARG A 531 21.38 30.26 -9.44
CA ARG A 531 21.42 31.06 -10.69
C ARG A 531 21.39 30.21 -11.97
N ASP A 532 22.02 29.04 -11.97
CA ASP A 532 22.16 28.23 -13.19
C ASP A 532 20.82 27.59 -13.62
N ASP A 533 20.15 26.88 -12.70
CA ASP A 533 18.86 26.22 -12.98
C ASP A 533 17.63 27.08 -12.66
N LYS A 534 17.83 28.27 -12.08
CA LYS A 534 16.78 29.17 -11.60
C LYS A 534 15.80 28.46 -10.66
N LEU A 535 16.29 27.75 -9.66
CA LEU A 535 15.47 26.99 -8.71
C LEU A 535 15.44 27.66 -7.32
N CYS A 536 14.29 27.62 -6.65
CA CYS A 536 14.21 27.91 -5.21
C CYS A 536 14.82 26.78 -4.38
N THR A 537 15.15 27.05 -3.12
CA THR A 537 15.77 26.06 -2.19
C THR A 537 15.02 24.73 -2.15
N ARG A 538 13.69 24.76 -1.97
CA ARG A 538 12.84 23.56 -1.94
C ARG A 538 12.94 22.75 -3.24
N CYS A 539 12.77 23.41 -4.39
CA CYS A 539 12.84 22.73 -5.69
C CYS A 539 14.25 22.22 -5.99
N ALA A 540 15.30 22.91 -5.55
CA ALA A 540 16.68 22.46 -5.70
C ALA A 540 16.94 21.20 -4.86
N ALA A 541 16.46 21.15 -3.60
CA ALA A 541 16.58 19.99 -2.74
C ALA A 541 15.84 18.77 -3.31
N VAL A 542 14.59 18.93 -3.76
CA VAL A 542 13.87 17.81 -4.41
C VAL A 542 14.53 17.40 -5.72
N ARG A 543 14.95 18.36 -6.56
CA ARG A 543 15.60 18.07 -7.85
C ARG A 543 16.89 17.28 -7.67
N SER A 544 17.65 17.57 -6.63
CA SER A 544 18.97 16.98 -6.41
C SER A 544 18.94 15.45 -6.25
N ILE A 545 17.85 14.90 -5.72
CA ILE A 545 17.66 13.45 -5.57
C ILE A 545 16.63 12.88 -6.58
N SER A 546 16.18 13.70 -7.56
CA SER A 546 15.16 13.26 -8.51
C SER A 546 15.64 12.16 -9.44
N ASP A 547 16.93 12.09 -9.69
CA ASP A 547 17.50 11.05 -10.55
C ASP A 547 17.62 9.72 -9.77
N LEU A 548 17.76 9.79 -8.44
CA LEU A 548 17.81 8.63 -7.55
C LEU A 548 16.42 8.08 -7.18
N LYS A 549 15.37 8.91 -7.15
CA LYS A 549 14.02 8.55 -6.63
C LYS A 549 12.83 9.01 -7.45
N GLY A 550 13.07 9.83 -8.46
CA GLY A 550 12.02 10.36 -9.31
C GLY A 550 11.62 9.39 -10.41
N PHE A 551 10.98 9.97 -11.41
CA PHE A 551 10.53 9.27 -12.61
C PHE A 551 11.69 8.60 -13.36
N HIS A 552 12.87 9.22 -13.39
CA HIS A 552 14.08 8.66 -14.02
C HIS A 552 14.40 7.26 -13.49
N ASN A 553 14.56 7.13 -12.16
CA ASN A 553 14.86 5.86 -11.51
C ASN A 553 13.80 4.78 -11.83
N LYS A 554 12.52 5.16 -11.95
CA LYS A 554 11.44 4.23 -12.31
C LYS A 554 11.55 3.74 -13.75
N VAL A 555 12.00 4.59 -14.67
CA VAL A 555 12.14 4.21 -16.08
C VAL A 555 13.40 3.38 -16.33
N THR A 556 14.50 3.68 -15.63
CA THR A 556 15.77 2.97 -15.74
C THR A 556 15.81 1.66 -14.96
N ALA A 557 14.92 1.49 -13.98
CA ALA A 557 14.84 0.25 -13.20
C ALA A 557 14.38 -0.93 -14.06
N THR A 558 14.88 -2.11 -13.73
CA THR A 558 14.43 -3.37 -14.33
C THR A 558 13.55 -4.11 -13.33
N TYR A 559 12.31 -4.37 -13.72
CA TYR A 559 11.27 -4.98 -12.90
C TYR A 559 11.04 -6.45 -13.27
N VAL A 560 10.53 -7.22 -12.32
CA VAL A 560 10.05 -8.59 -12.56
C VAL A 560 8.57 -8.69 -12.20
N VAL A 561 7.73 -9.00 -13.19
CA VAL A 561 6.28 -9.14 -13.05
C VAL A 561 5.86 -10.52 -13.54
N GLY A 562 5.39 -11.40 -12.66
CA GLY A 562 4.94 -12.74 -13.06
C GLY A 562 6.01 -13.58 -13.75
N GLY A 563 7.29 -13.38 -13.41
CA GLY A 563 8.44 -14.00 -14.09
C GLY A 563 8.88 -13.32 -15.39
N THR A 564 8.20 -12.25 -15.81
CA THR A 564 8.60 -11.45 -16.96
C THR A 564 9.45 -10.26 -16.54
N VAL A 565 10.56 -10.03 -17.25
CA VAL A 565 11.45 -8.89 -17.02
C VAL A 565 10.98 -7.68 -17.85
N LEU A 566 10.87 -6.51 -17.21
CA LEU A 566 10.45 -5.25 -17.81
C LEU A 566 11.47 -4.14 -17.50
N THR A 567 12.05 -3.53 -18.52
CA THR A 567 12.88 -2.32 -18.40
C THR A 567 12.21 -1.18 -19.19
N PRO A 568 11.48 -0.25 -18.54
CA PRO A 568 10.66 0.73 -19.25
C PRO A 568 11.42 1.63 -20.22
N GLN A 569 12.69 1.97 -19.93
CA GLN A 569 13.53 2.78 -20.82
C GLN A 569 13.64 2.19 -22.23
N ASN A 570 13.61 0.86 -22.36
CA ASN A 570 13.71 0.18 -23.65
C ASN A 570 12.46 0.38 -24.54
N CYS A 571 11.41 1.03 -24.00
CA CYS A 571 10.18 1.35 -24.72
C CYS A 571 10.14 2.74 -25.36
N PHE A 572 11.22 3.51 -25.30
CA PHE A 572 11.25 4.85 -25.87
C PHE A 572 12.61 5.19 -26.47
N SER A 573 12.64 5.56 -27.76
CA SER A 573 13.85 6.04 -28.42
C SER A 573 14.04 7.54 -28.17
N GLY A 574 14.45 7.90 -26.94
CA GLY A 574 14.69 9.28 -26.54
C GLY A 574 14.93 9.44 -25.04
N LYS A 575 15.10 10.68 -24.57
CA LYS A 575 15.21 10.97 -23.14
C LYS A 575 13.84 10.94 -22.47
N VAL A 576 13.50 9.82 -21.84
CA VAL A 576 12.18 9.60 -21.25
C VAL A 576 11.83 10.65 -20.19
N ASP A 577 12.81 11.20 -19.47
CA ASP A 577 12.56 12.23 -18.44
C ASP A 577 12.07 13.56 -18.98
N GLU A 578 12.46 13.90 -20.22
CA GLU A 578 12.02 15.12 -20.90
C GLU A 578 10.61 14.93 -21.49
N TYR A 579 10.26 13.69 -21.84
CA TYR A 579 9.01 13.29 -22.53
C TYR A 579 8.15 12.34 -21.70
N ALA A 580 8.12 12.53 -20.38
CA ALA A 580 7.50 11.58 -19.45
C ALA A 580 6.01 11.35 -19.73
N MET A 581 5.25 12.42 -20.04
CA MET A 581 3.82 12.35 -20.36
C MET A 581 3.59 11.65 -21.70
N GLU A 582 4.38 11.98 -22.73
CA GLU A 582 4.33 11.34 -24.04
C GLU A 582 4.66 9.85 -23.93
N PHE A 583 5.70 9.48 -23.19
CA PHE A 583 6.06 8.10 -22.91
C PHE A 583 4.91 7.33 -22.27
N ILE A 584 4.34 7.85 -21.17
CA ILE A 584 3.22 7.22 -20.46
C ILE A 584 2.01 7.07 -21.37
N SER A 585 1.73 8.05 -22.22
CA SER A 585 0.57 8.01 -23.12
C SER A 585 0.65 6.90 -24.17
N GLY A 586 1.86 6.46 -24.54
CA GLY A 586 2.07 5.42 -25.55
C GLY A 586 2.99 5.81 -26.71
N TYR A 587 3.62 6.99 -26.70
CA TYR A 587 4.62 7.31 -27.72
C TYR A 587 5.84 6.37 -27.57
N ASN A 588 6.44 6.00 -28.70
CA ASN A 588 7.69 5.22 -28.75
C ASN A 588 8.92 6.10 -29.04
N LYS A 589 8.71 7.35 -29.43
CA LYS A 589 9.76 8.33 -29.75
C LYS A 589 9.25 9.76 -29.52
N PRO A 590 10.14 10.75 -29.40
CA PRO A 590 9.77 12.16 -29.29
C PRO A 590 8.77 12.59 -30.38
N PRO A 591 7.79 13.44 -30.06
CA PRO A 591 6.81 13.91 -31.05
C PRO A 591 7.45 14.64 -32.22
N GLU A 592 8.60 15.29 -32.01
CA GLU A 592 9.34 16.06 -33.02
C GLU A 592 9.96 15.16 -34.11
N ASP A 593 10.23 13.89 -33.78
CA ASP A 593 10.77 12.88 -34.71
C ASP A 593 9.66 12.19 -35.53
N ASN A 594 8.40 12.59 -35.38
CA ASN A 594 7.30 12.19 -36.24
C ASN A 594 7.25 13.09 -37.49
N SER A 595 8.25 12.97 -38.36
CA SER A 595 8.38 13.76 -39.59
C SER A 595 7.44 13.36 -40.74
N ASN A 596 6.52 12.40 -40.53
CA ASN A 596 5.55 12.00 -41.54
C ASN A 596 4.13 11.99 -40.94
N GLU A 597 3.16 12.34 -41.78
CA GLU A 597 1.71 12.50 -41.61
C GLU A 597 0.97 11.18 -41.23
N ASP A 598 1.64 10.33 -40.44
CA ASP A 598 1.47 8.90 -40.10
C ASP A 598 0.46 8.66 -38.94
N VAL A 599 0.21 9.66 -38.08
CA VAL A 599 -0.64 9.58 -36.87
C VAL A 599 -1.84 10.52 -36.96
N ILE A 600 -3.02 10.09 -36.46
CA ILE A 600 -4.29 10.84 -36.64
C ILE A 600 -4.95 11.27 -35.30
N ASN A 601 -4.93 10.43 -34.26
CA ASN A 601 -5.39 10.78 -32.91
C ASN A 601 -4.17 10.70 -31.96
N PRO A 602 -3.65 11.76 -31.31
CA PRO A 602 -2.61 11.60 -30.29
C PRO A 602 -3.14 10.72 -29.14
N PRO A 603 -2.34 9.82 -28.56
CA PRO A 603 -2.77 8.99 -27.45
C PRO A 603 -3.10 9.83 -26.22
N PHE A 604 -4.10 9.39 -25.47
CA PHE A 604 -4.47 10.00 -24.19
C PHE A 604 -3.68 9.39 -23.04
N ILE A 605 -3.60 10.12 -21.95
CA ILE A 605 -3.16 9.64 -20.64
C ILE A 605 -4.40 9.50 -19.78
N GLY A 606 -4.57 8.33 -19.16
CA GLY A 606 -5.49 8.16 -18.05
C GLY A 606 -4.79 8.52 -16.75
N VAL A 607 -5.37 9.43 -15.98
CA VAL A 607 -4.95 9.76 -14.61
C VAL A 607 -5.97 9.14 -13.69
N LEU A 608 -5.58 8.09 -12.97
CA LEU A 608 -6.39 7.41 -11.97
C LEU A 608 -5.98 7.92 -10.59
N LYS A 609 -6.95 8.41 -9.82
CA LYS A 609 -6.83 8.55 -8.37
C LYS A 609 -7.87 7.68 -7.69
N PHE A 610 -7.51 7.05 -6.58
CA PHE A 610 -8.44 6.25 -5.80
C PHE A 610 -8.16 6.38 -4.31
N ASP A 611 -9.18 6.13 -3.49
CA ASP A 611 -9.16 6.26 -2.04
C ASP A 611 -10.20 5.30 -1.42
N ALA A 612 -9.90 4.74 -0.24
CA ALA A 612 -10.79 3.86 0.48
C ALA A 612 -11.98 4.63 1.06
N ASN A 613 -13.19 4.11 0.81
CA ASN A 613 -14.41 4.69 1.33
C ASN A 613 -14.44 4.58 2.86
N ASP A 614 -14.58 5.74 3.50
CA ASP A 614 -14.79 5.87 4.93
C ASP A 614 -13.70 5.18 5.78
N ALA A 615 -12.46 5.14 5.29
CA ALA A 615 -11.31 4.58 6.02
C ALA A 615 -11.23 5.12 7.46
N SER A 616 -11.42 6.44 7.65
CA SER A 616 -11.42 7.07 8.98
C SER A 616 -12.50 6.52 9.91
N LYS A 617 -13.68 6.13 9.40
CA LYS A 617 -14.74 5.49 10.22
C LYS A 617 -14.39 4.05 10.59
N VAL A 618 -13.65 3.36 9.74
CA VAL A 618 -13.17 2.00 10.04
C VAL A 618 -12.08 2.08 11.12
N TYR A 619 -11.08 2.95 10.93
CA TYR A 619 -10.02 3.17 11.92
C TYR A 619 -10.54 3.71 13.25
N SER A 620 -11.62 4.50 13.26
CA SER A 620 -12.24 4.95 14.52
C SER A 620 -12.88 3.81 15.31
N ARG A 621 -13.12 2.65 14.70
CA ARG A 621 -13.67 1.46 15.38
C ARG A 621 -12.60 0.57 15.99
N VAL A 622 -11.33 0.88 15.79
CA VAL A 622 -10.22 0.12 16.36
C VAL A 622 -10.13 0.30 17.87
N ILE A 623 -10.07 -0.82 18.59
CA ILE A 623 -10.08 -0.84 20.06
C ILE A 623 -8.79 -1.40 20.69
N THR A 624 -7.90 -2.02 19.91
CA THR A 624 -6.60 -2.57 20.36
C THR A 624 -5.47 -2.23 19.39
N TYR A 625 -4.21 -2.30 19.84
CA TYR A 625 -3.04 -2.14 18.94
C TYR A 625 -2.97 -3.24 17.90
N GLY A 626 -3.12 -4.51 18.29
CA GLY A 626 -3.01 -5.62 17.34
C GLY A 626 -3.99 -5.48 16.18
N MET A 627 -5.22 -5.05 16.47
CA MET A 627 -6.23 -4.75 15.47
C MET A 627 -5.86 -3.57 14.57
N TYR A 628 -5.25 -2.50 15.11
CA TYR A 628 -4.72 -1.40 14.31
C TYR A 628 -3.66 -1.88 13.32
N LEU A 629 -2.69 -2.66 13.81
CA LEU A 629 -1.59 -3.20 13.01
C LEU A 629 -2.12 -4.07 11.87
N ASP A 630 -3.01 -5.02 12.18
CA ASP A 630 -3.59 -5.93 11.19
C ASP A 630 -4.33 -5.19 10.08
N LEU A 631 -5.15 -4.20 10.43
CA LEU A 631 -5.88 -3.40 9.44
C LEU A 631 -4.95 -2.55 8.59
N SER A 632 -4.01 -1.88 9.24
CA SER A 632 -3.11 -0.94 8.59
C SER A 632 -2.20 -1.66 7.59
N TYR A 633 -1.60 -2.78 8.00
CA TYR A 633 -0.80 -3.63 7.13
C TYR A 633 -1.62 -4.32 6.05
N SER A 634 -2.84 -4.78 6.35
CA SER A 634 -3.71 -5.41 5.36
C SER A 634 -4.13 -4.47 4.24
N MET A 635 -4.38 -3.19 4.55
CA MET A 635 -4.71 -2.19 3.54
C MET A 635 -3.52 -1.95 2.60
N ASP A 636 -2.35 -1.61 3.15
CA ASP A 636 -1.15 -1.30 2.36
C ASP A 636 -0.71 -2.50 1.51
N TYR A 637 -0.72 -3.70 2.11
CA TYR A 637 -0.49 -4.96 1.39
C TYR A 637 -1.47 -5.15 0.24
N ALA A 638 -2.78 -4.99 0.48
CA ALA A 638 -3.80 -5.22 -0.53
C ALA A 638 -3.64 -4.29 -1.74
N ILE A 639 -3.28 -3.03 -1.52
CA ILE A 639 -3.01 -2.07 -2.60
C ILE A 639 -1.80 -2.51 -3.43
N LYS A 640 -0.66 -2.76 -2.77
CA LYS A 640 0.59 -3.13 -3.45
C LYS A 640 0.46 -4.47 -4.17
N GLN A 641 -0.15 -5.45 -3.54
CA GLN A 641 -0.34 -6.78 -4.10
C GLN A 641 -1.41 -6.78 -5.21
N GLY A 642 -2.52 -6.06 -5.04
CA GLY A 642 -3.53 -5.91 -6.07
C GLY A 642 -2.96 -5.26 -7.34
N PHE A 643 -2.07 -4.28 -7.19
CA PHE A 643 -1.35 -3.67 -8.31
C PHE A 643 -0.41 -4.67 -9.01
N TYR A 644 0.42 -5.40 -8.26
CA TYR A 644 1.28 -6.46 -8.80
C TYR A 644 0.48 -7.49 -9.60
N GLU A 645 -0.64 -7.97 -9.04
CA GLU A 645 -1.50 -8.95 -9.69
C GLU A 645 -2.21 -8.39 -10.92
N SER A 646 -2.63 -7.12 -10.93
CA SER A 646 -3.20 -6.49 -12.13
C SER A 646 -2.17 -6.36 -13.26
N LEU A 647 -0.90 -6.08 -12.93
CA LEU A 647 0.19 -6.08 -13.91
C LEU A 647 0.52 -7.50 -14.38
N LYS A 648 0.51 -8.49 -13.49
CA LYS A 648 0.73 -9.90 -13.84
C LYS A 648 -0.30 -10.40 -14.86
N ASP A 649 -1.57 -10.10 -14.64
CA ASP A 649 -2.64 -10.41 -15.60
C ASP A 649 -2.39 -9.75 -16.96
N LEU A 650 -1.99 -8.47 -16.95
CA LEU A 650 -1.73 -7.70 -18.17
C LEU A 650 -0.56 -8.27 -18.96
N VAL A 651 0.53 -8.63 -18.30
CA VAL A 651 1.72 -9.22 -18.97
C VAL A 651 1.43 -10.64 -19.48
N SER A 652 0.53 -11.38 -18.83
CA SER A 652 0.17 -12.76 -19.20
C SER A 652 -0.61 -12.91 -20.53
N ILE A 653 -1.01 -11.79 -21.15
CA ILE A 653 -1.67 -11.82 -22.47
C ILE A 653 -0.67 -12.00 -23.60
N ASP A 654 0.61 -11.67 -23.38
CA ASP A 654 1.65 -11.83 -24.38
C ASP A 654 2.01 -13.31 -24.53
N PRO A 655 2.36 -13.78 -25.75
CA PRO A 655 2.80 -15.15 -25.97
C PRO A 655 4.03 -15.47 -25.13
N SER A 656 4.05 -16.65 -24.51
CA SER A 656 5.18 -17.14 -23.74
C SER A 656 6.41 -17.25 -24.63
N ASP A 657 7.53 -16.67 -24.21
CA ASP A 657 8.81 -16.83 -24.91
C ASP A 657 9.16 -18.34 -24.94
N ALA A 658 9.20 -18.94 -26.14
CA ALA A 658 9.29 -20.39 -26.38
C ALA A 658 10.55 -21.10 -25.82
N ASP A 659 11.47 -20.34 -25.22
CA ASP A 659 12.77 -20.78 -24.75
C ASP A 659 12.93 -20.63 -23.22
N GLY A 660 11.93 -20.09 -22.50
CA GLY A 660 12.01 -19.89 -21.04
C GLY A 660 13.17 -19.01 -20.57
N SER A 661 13.93 -18.40 -21.49
CA SER A 661 15.07 -17.56 -21.18
C SER A 661 14.61 -16.15 -20.81
N LEU A 662 15.09 -15.64 -19.67
CA LEU A 662 14.98 -14.25 -19.19
C LEU A 662 15.77 -13.31 -20.14
N LYS A 663 15.41 -13.26 -21.43
CA LYS A 663 16.07 -12.36 -22.39
C LYS A 663 15.58 -10.93 -22.18
N ASP A 664 16.53 -10.01 -22.19
CA ASP A 664 16.31 -8.57 -22.13
C ASP A 664 15.20 -8.10 -23.09
N MET A 665 14.24 -7.32 -22.57
CA MET A 665 13.16 -6.75 -23.36
C MET A 665 13.69 -5.69 -24.33
N ILE A 666 13.36 -5.81 -25.62
CA ILE A 666 13.40 -4.71 -26.60
C ILE A 666 11.95 -4.42 -26.98
N CYS A 667 11.45 -3.18 -26.83
CA CYS A 667 10.04 -2.86 -27.14
C CYS A 667 9.76 -2.60 -28.64
N ALA A 668 10.55 -3.23 -29.52
CA ALA A 668 10.35 -3.22 -30.96
C ALA A 668 9.38 -4.32 -31.43
N ASP A 669 8.79 -5.07 -30.49
CA ASP A 669 7.97 -6.24 -30.79
C ASP A 669 6.47 -5.95 -30.56
N SER A 670 5.72 -5.84 -31.66
CA SER A 670 4.26 -5.64 -31.64
C SER A 670 3.47 -6.84 -31.10
N ASN A 671 4.14 -7.98 -30.86
CA ASN A 671 3.55 -9.15 -30.19
C ASN A 671 3.67 -9.10 -28.66
N LYS A 672 4.30 -8.07 -28.07
CA LYS A 672 4.57 -7.96 -26.62
C LYS A 672 3.88 -6.75 -25.98
N VAL A 673 2.60 -6.56 -26.30
CA VAL A 673 1.84 -5.37 -25.91
C VAL A 673 1.53 -5.30 -24.42
N GLY A 674 1.22 -6.44 -23.78
CA GLY A 674 1.01 -6.51 -22.33
C GLY A 674 2.21 -5.98 -21.56
N LYS A 675 3.42 -6.40 -21.96
CA LYS A 675 4.70 -5.90 -21.45
C LYS A 675 4.86 -4.39 -21.68
N HIS A 676 4.54 -3.89 -22.89
CA HIS A 676 4.63 -2.46 -23.22
C HIS A 676 3.72 -1.56 -22.36
N LEU A 677 2.48 -2.00 -22.13
CA LEU A 677 1.52 -1.28 -21.31
C LEU A 677 1.90 -1.34 -19.83
N ALA A 678 2.30 -2.51 -19.33
CA ALA A 678 2.75 -2.71 -17.96
C ALA A 678 3.95 -1.82 -17.60
N ALA A 679 4.96 -1.73 -18.48
CA ALA A 679 6.13 -0.88 -18.29
C ALA A 679 5.79 0.62 -18.15
N ARG A 680 4.81 1.10 -18.93
CA ARG A 680 4.33 2.49 -18.87
C ARG A 680 3.51 2.76 -17.60
N ILE A 681 2.64 1.83 -17.22
CA ILE A 681 1.88 1.92 -15.95
C ILE A 681 2.84 1.98 -14.76
N LEU A 682 3.86 1.11 -14.72
CA LEU A 682 4.90 1.09 -13.67
C LEU A 682 5.60 2.45 -13.52
N SER A 683 5.96 3.06 -14.64
CA SER A 683 6.66 4.35 -14.66
C SER A 683 5.74 5.50 -14.22
N GLY A 684 4.45 5.40 -14.52
CA GLY A 684 3.46 6.43 -14.21
C GLY A 684 2.84 6.34 -12.81
N VAL A 685 3.22 5.38 -11.97
CA VAL A 685 2.86 5.38 -10.54
C VAL A 685 3.47 6.60 -9.87
N MET A 686 2.66 7.49 -9.30
CA MET A 686 3.17 8.66 -8.56
C MET A 686 3.30 8.35 -7.08
N TYR A 687 2.25 7.80 -6.49
CA TYR A 687 2.25 7.23 -5.15
C TYR A 687 1.23 6.08 -5.08
N LEU A 688 1.52 5.07 -4.26
CA LEU A 688 0.71 3.87 -4.12
C LEU A 688 0.99 3.19 -2.78
N GLY A 689 0.10 3.36 -1.80
CA GLY A 689 0.26 2.82 -0.44
C GLY A 689 -0.67 3.49 0.56
N GLY A 690 -0.78 2.93 1.76
CA GLY A 690 -1.80 3.38 2.73
C GLY A 690 -3.20 3.01 2.24
N ASP A 691 -4.10 3.97 2.09
CA ASP A 691 -5.49 3.80 1.63
C ASP A 691 -5.81 4.49 0.30
N GLU A 692 -4.83 5.18 -0.31
CA GLU A 692 -4.99 5.93 -1.56
C GLU A 692 -3.87 5.66 -2.60
N GLY A 693 -4.08 6.15 -3.82
CA GLY A 693 -3.04 6.11 -4.85
C GLY A 693 -3.33 7.00 -6.06
N LEU A 694 -2.27 7.37 -6.77
CA LEU A 694 -2.32 8.19 -7.99
C LEU A 694 -1.42 7.57 -9.07
N ILE A 695 -2.01 7.27 -10.22
CA ILE A 695 -1.34 6.55 -11.32
C ILE A 695 -1.66 7.23 -12.65
N PHE A 696 -0.60 7.58 -13.40
CA PHE A 696 -0.67 7.99 -14.80
C PHE A 696 -0.44 6.75 -15.66
N MET A 697 -1.28 6.52 -16.67
CA MET A 697 -1.20 5.32 -17.50
C MET A 697 -1.69 5.59 -18.93
N PRO A 698 -1.38 4.72 -19.91
CA PRO A 698 -1.94 4.87 -21.25
C PRO A 698 -3.47 4.89 -21.22
N GLY A 699 -4.09 5.85 -21.90
CA GLY A 699 -5.55 6.03 -21.89
C GLY A 699 -6.32 4.78 -22.33
N MET A 700 -5.77 4.02 -23.28
CA MET A 700 -6.39 2.81 -23.84
C MET A 700 -6.57 1.69 -22.80
N ILE A 701 -5.65 1.53 -21.86
CA ILE A 701 -5.73 0.50 -20.81
C ILE A 701 -6.33 1.03 -19.50
N SER A 702 -6.49 2.35 -19.37
CA SER A 702 -6.81 2.99 -18.10
C SER A 702 -8.12 2.54 -17.46
N VAL A 703 -9.21 2.44 -18.22
CA VAL A 703 -10.50 1.98 -17.70
C VAL A 703 -10.44 0.50 -17.31
N PRO A 704 -10.04 -0.44 -18.19
CA PRO A 704 -9.95 -1.86 -17.81
C PRO A 704 -9.01 -2.14 -16.62
N PHE A 705 -7.85 -1.48 -16.59
CA PHE A 705 -6.90 -1.63 -15.50
C PHE A 705 -7.51 -1.18 -14.18
N SER A 706 -8.15 0.00 -14.15
CA SER A 706 -8.78 0.56 -12.95
C SER A 706 -9.87 -0.38 -12.41
N LEU A 707 -10.70 -0.96 -13.29
CA LEU A 707 -11.76 -1.89 -12.90
C LEU A 707 -11.20 -3.17 -12.24
N SER A 708 -10.19 -3.77 -12.87
CA SER A 708 -9.53 -4.97 -12.34
C SER A 708 -8.80 -4.69 -11.03
N PHE A 709 -8.03 -3.60 -11.00
CA PHE A 709 -7.23 -3.20 -9.85
C PHE A 709 -8.11 -2.87 -8.63
N ILE A 710 -9.12 -2.00 -8.77
CA ILE A 710 -10.02 -1.64 -7.66
C ILE A 710 -10.75 -2.87 -7.10
N LYS A 711 -11.14 -3.80 -7.97
CA LYS A 711 -11.75 -5.07 -7.55
C LYS A 711 -10.79 -5.88 -6.67
N LYS A 712 -9.57 -6.12 -7.13
CA LYS A 712 -8.56 -6.92 -6.40
C LYS A 712 -8.22 -6.32 -5.05
N ILE A 713 -7.99 -5.00 -4.99
CA ILE A 713 -7.68 -4.34 -3.70
C ILE A 713 -8.87 -4.43 -2.75
N SER A 714 -10.10 -4.35 -3.25
CA SER A 714 -11.31 -4.47 -2.42
C SER A 714 -11.50 -5.89 -1.87
N GLU A 715 -11.27 -6.91 -2.70
CA GLU A 715 -11.39 -8.31 -2.28
C GLU A 715 -10.34 -8.70 -1.22
N LYS A 716 -9.12 -8.16 -1.33
CA LYS A 716 -8.00 -8.43 -0.42
C LYS A 716 -8.05 -7.64 0.88
N SER A 717 -8.36 -6.33 0.80
CA SER A 717 -8.41 -5.45 1.98
C SER A 717 -9.73 -5.55 2.74
N LYS A 718 -10.80 -5.99 2.06
CA LYS A 718 -12.21 -5.89 2.50
C LYS A 718 -12.77 -4.47 2.54
N PHE A 719 -11.97 -3.46 2.21
CA PHE A 719 -12.43 -2.10 2.04
C PHE A 719 -13.11 -1.91 0.68
N LYS A 720 -13.99 -0.92 0.60
CA LYS A 720 -14.55 -0.45 -0.67
C LYS A 720 -13.84 0.82 -1.06
N PHE A 721 -13.68 1.07 -2.36
CA PHE A 721 -12.90 2.20 -2.87
C PHE A 721 -13.73 3.07 -3.81
N LYS A 722 -13.47 4.37 -3.76
CA LYS A 722 -13.88 5.33 -4.78
C LYS A 722 -12.68 5.63 -5.67
N GLY A 723 -12.94 5.81 -6.95
CA GLY A 723 -11.93 6.19 -7.94
C GLY A 723 -12.42 7.33 -8.82
N GLY A 724 -11.49 8.16 -9.26
CA GLY A 724 -11.66 9.10 -10.35
C GLY A 724 -10.69 8.76 -11.46
N LEU A 725 -11.14 8.83 -12.71
CA LEU A 725 -10.33 8.64 -13.89
C LEU A 725 -10.55 9.81 -14.86
N VAL A 726 -9.48 10.53 -15.18
CA VAL A 726 -9.50 11.62 -16.15
C VAL A 726 -8.63 11.27 -17.34
N LEU A 727 -9.18 11.44 -18.55
CA LEU A 727 -8.46 11.27 -19.80
C LEU A 727 -8.00 12.65 -20.32
N ILE A 728 -6.69 12.82 -20.45
CA ILE A 728 -6.04 14.09 -20.85
C ILE A 728 -5.04 13.87 -22.01
N LYS A 729 -4.74 14.95 -22.73
CA LYS A 729 -3.65 14.95 -23.73
C LYS A 729 -2.28 15.07 -23.03
N PRO A 730 -1.18 14.59 -23.63
CA PRO A 730 0.16 14.67 -23.01
C PRO A 730 0.62 16.09 -22.63
N LYS A 731 0.21 17.10 -23.42
CA LYS A 731 0.53 18.51 -23.16
C LYS A 731 -0.33 19.16 -22.05
N HIS A 732 -1.21 18.40 -21.41
CA HIS A 732 -2.08 18.93 -20.36
C HIS A 732 -1.27 19.24 -19.09
N PRO A 733 -1.51 20.38 -18.40
CA PRO A 733 -0.87 20.66 -17.13
C PRO A 733 -1.14 19.57 -16.08
N VAL A 734 -0.09 19.05 -15.45
CA VAL A 734 -0.18 17.94 -14.49
C VAL A 734 -1.01 18.33 -13.26
N GLN A 735 -0.85 19.56 -12.74
CA GLN A 735 -1.59 19.98 -11.54
C GLN A 735 -3.10 19.97 -11.76
N PHE A 736 -3.58 20.56 -12.86
CA PHE A 736 -5.01 20.57 -13.18
C PHE A 736 -5.56 19.17 -13.42
N ALA A 737 -4.75 18.24 -13.95
CA ALA A 737 -5.17 16.86 -14.09
C ALA A 737 -5.36 16.18 -12.72
N ILE A 738 -4.46 16.43 -11.76
CA ILE A 738 -4.53 15.89 -10.39
C ILE A 738 -5.73 16.48 -9.64
N GLU A 739 -5.92 17.79 -9.71
CA GLU A 739 -7.06 18.47 -9.07
C GLU A 739 -8.38 18.01 -9.69
N SER A 740 -8.44 17.85 -11.01
CA SER A 740 -9.66 17.38 -11.69
C SER A 740 -9.97 15.92 -11.37
N VAL A 741 -8.98 15.03 -11.28
CA VAL A 741 -9.23 13.62 -10.94
C VAL A 741 -9.69 13.47 -9.50
N GLU A 742 -9.17 14.30 -8.58
CA GLU A 742 -9.66 14.39 -7.21
C GLU A 742 -11.14 14.78 -7.18
N GLU A 743 -11.52 15.84 -7.89
CA GLU A 743 -12.91 16.30 -7.95
C GLU A 743 -13.83 15.22 -8.54
N VAL A 744 -13.38 14.52 -9.59
CA VAL A 744 -14.12 13.40 -10.19
C VAL A 744 -14.27 12.25 -9.19
N MET A 745 -13.22 11.90 -8.45
CA MET A 745 -13.25 10.85 -7.43
C MET A 745 -14.23 11.18 -6.29
N GLU A 746 -14.19 12.39 -5.76
CA GLU A 746 -15.11 12.84 -4.70
C GLU A 746 -16.56 12.84 -5.18
N LYS A 747 -16.81 13.29 -6.41
CA LYS A 747 -18.14 13.29 -7.02
C LYS A 747 -18.63 11.87 -7.36
N ALA A 748 -17.72 10.92 -7.56
CA ALA A 748 -18.03 9.51 -7.80
C ALA A 748 -18.43 8.75 -6.53
N LYS A 749 -18.09 9.27 -5.33
CA LYS A 749 -18.38 8.60 -4.05
C LYS A 749 -19.87 8.24 -3.91
N ILE A 750 -20.10 6.96 -3.68
CA ILE A 750 -21.43 6.41 -3.37
C ILE A 750 -21.58 6.39 -1.84
N GLY A 751 -22.43 7.26 -1.30
CA GLY A 751 -22.78 7.30 0.12
C GLY A 751 -24.04 6.48 0.41
N GLY A 752 -24.21 6.03 1.65
CA GLY A 752 -25.36 5.23 2.09
C GLY A 752 -25.03 4.33 3.28
N GLU A 753 -25.96 3.44 3.64
CA GLU A 753 -25.87 2.53 4.80
C GLU A 753 -24.84 1.39 4.64
N LYS A 754 -24.43 1.11 3.40
CA LYS A 754 -23.15 0.45 3.07
C LYS A 754 -22.43 1.25 1.99
N SER A 755 -21.11 1.09 1.92
CA SER A 755 -20.25 1.62 0.87
C SER A 755 -20.08 0.60 -0.26
N GLU A 756 -19.77 1.07 -1.46
CA GLU A 756 -19.53 0.22 -2.65
C GLU A 756 -18.35 0.73 -3.47
N ASN A 757 -17.77 -0.15 -4.29
CA ASN A 757 -16.72 0.24 -5.23
C ASN A 757 -17.29 1.11 -6.34
N SER A 758 -16.67 2.27 -6.60
CA SER A 758 -17.14 3.23 -7.59
C SER A 758 -16.02 3.88 -8.40
N LEU A 759 -16.32 4.29 -9.62
CA LEU A 759 -15.38 4.98 -10.51
C LEU A 759 -16.06 6.08 -11.33
N GLY A 760 -15.63 7.33 -11.15
CA GLY A 760 -15.99 8.44 -12.02
C GLY A 760 -15.06 8.52 -13.22
N ILE A 761 -15.60 8.82 -14.40
CA ILE A 761 -14.81 8.93 -15.63
C ILE A 761 -15.12 10.25 -16.32
N ALA A 762 -14.09 11.07 -16.50
CA ALA A 762 -14.17 12.32 -17.24
C ALA A 762 -13.17 12.35 -18.39
N LEU A 763 -13.55 13.01 -19.48
CA LEU A 763 -12.71 13.22 -20.65
C LEU A 763 -12.83 14.68 -21.06
N THR A 764 -11.70 15.26 -21.45
CA THR A 764 -11.68 16.55 -22.14
C THR A 764 -10.82 16.47 -23.40
N THR A 765 -11.20 17.22 -24.43
CA THR A 765 -10.33 17.47 -25.60
C THR A 765 -9.52 18.77 -25.43
N SER A 766 -9.83 19.56 -24.41
CA SER A 766 -9.21 20.83 -24.02
C SER A 766 -8.54 20.72 -22.65
N ILE A 767 -8.39 21.82 -21.93
CA ILE A 767 -7.97 21.81 -20.52
C ILE A 767 -9.17 21.37 -19.67
N ILE A 768 -8.93 20.51 -18.68
CA ILE A 768 -9.87 20.19 -17.59
C ILE A 768 -9.30 20.75 -16.29
N THR A 769 -10.15 21.52 -15.62
CA THR A 769 -10.00 22.00 -14.24
C THR A 769 -11.23 21.54 -13.42
N PRO A 770 -11.16 21.56 -12.07
CA PRO A 770 -12.33 21.28 -11.23
C PRO A 770 -13.57 22.08 -11.63
N GLU A 771 -13.45 23.38 -11.91
CA GLU A 771 -14.58 24.22 -12.30
C GLU A 771 -15.17 23.83 -13.67
N SER A 772 -14.29 23.49 -14.63
CA SER A 772 -14.74 23.02 -15.94
C SER A 772 -15.47 21.68 -15.86
N PHE A 773 -15.03 20.81 -14.96
CA PHE A 773 -15.67 19.52 -14.71
C PHE A 773 -17.02 19.71 -14.03
N ASP A 774 -17.11 20.53 -12.99
CA ASP A 774 -18.39 20.85 -12.33
C ASP A 774 -19.39 21.51 -13.29
N THR A 775 -18.91 22.39 -14.16
CA THR A 775 -19.75 22.99 -15.21
C THR A 775 -20.28 21.91 -16.16
N THR A 776 -19.40 21.01 -16.61
CA THR A 776 -19.76 19.87 -17.48
C THR A 776 -20.77 18.95 -16.78
N LEU A 777 -20.56 18.63 -15.51
CA LEU A 777 -21.44 17.79 -14.72
C LEU A 777 -22.84 18.40 -14.57
N ASN A 778 -22.92 19.70 -14.29
CA ASN A 778 -24.19 20.40 -14.15
C ASN A 778 -24.93 20.52 -15.48
N LEU A 779 -24.23 20.82 -16.56
CA LEU A 779 -24.81 20.93 -17.91
C LEU A 779 -25.33 19.59 -18.43
N TYR A 780 -24.63 18.50 -18.10
CA TYR A 780 -24.92 17.17 -18.65
C TYR A 780 -25.43 16.18 -17.61
N LYS A 781 -25.94 16.64 -16.46
CA LYS A 781 -26.42 15.77 -15.38
C LYS A 781 -27.42 14.69 -15.83
N SER A 782 -28.14 14.95 -16.93
CA SER A 782 -29.10 14.02 -17.47
C SER A 782 -28.52 12.90 -18.31
N ILE A 783 -27.30 13.07 -18.82
CA ILE A 783 -26.60 12.11 -19.69
C ILE A 783 -25.17 11.77 -19.22
N LEU A 784 -24.78 12.20 -18.02
CA LEU A 784 -23.49 11.92 -17.37
C LEU A 784 -23.71 11.40 -15.94
N ARG A 785 -23.20 10.19 -15.69
CA ARG A 785 -23.36 9.43 -14.45
C ARG A 785 -22.02 9.22 -13.76
N VAL A 786 -21.46 10.26 -13.15
CA VAL A 786 -20.14 10.17 -12.46
C VAL A 786 -20.10 9.07 -11.39
N LYS A 787 -21.22 8.75 -10.74
CA LYS A 787 -21.32 7.67 -9.74
C LYS A 787 -21.56 6.31 -10.39
N ASN A 788 -20.52 5.71 -10.98
CA ASN A 788 -20.63 4.38 -11.55
C ASN A 788 -20.20 3.31 -10.54
N LYS A 789 -21.08 2.35 -10.26
CA LYS A 789 -20.73 1.12 -9.55
C LYS A 789 -19.84 0.23 -10.42
N LEU A 790 -18.90 -0.45 -9.77
CA LEU A 790 -18.05 -1.43 -10.45
C LEU A 790 -18.67 -2.83 -10.51
N GLU A 791 -19.47 -3.17 -9.50
CA GLU A 791 -20.05 -4.51 -9.30
C GLU A 791 -21.50 -4.43 -8.82
N GLY A 792 -22.21 -5.57 -8.84
CA GLY A 792 -23.62 -5.69 -8.42
C GLY A 792 -24.61 -5.91 -9.57
N ASP A 793 -25.88 -6.11 -9.21
CA ASP A 793 -26.98 -6.46 -10.12
C ASP A 793 -27.51 -5.29 -10.98
N ASP A 794 -26.85 -4.12 -10.93
CA ASP A 794 -27.22 -2.97 -11.76
C ASP A 794 -27.24 -3.35 -13.26
N GLU A 795 -28.27 -2.88 -13.97
CA GLU A 795 -28.48 -3.22 -15.39
C GLU A 795 -27.29 -2.75 -16.27
N ILE A 796 -26.71 -1.57 -15.96
CA ILE A 796 -25.43 -1.09 -16.53
C ILE A 796 -24.40 -0.78 -15.43
N ASN A 797 -23.45 -1.68 -15.24
CA ASN A 797 -22.17 -1.37 -14.58
C ASN A 797 -21.07 -1.12 -15.64
N LEU A 798 -19.99 -0.44 -15.25
CA LEU A 798 -18.91 -0.08 -16.19
C LEU A 798 -18.26 -1.30 -16.84
N ARG A 799 -18.20 -2.43 -16.13
CA ARG A 799 -17.62 -3.67 -16.62
C ARG A 799 -18.40 -4.21 -17.83
N LYS A 800 -19.73 -4.25 -17.76
CA LYS A 800 -20.62 -4.60 -18.90
C LYS A 800 -20.41 -3.67 -20.10
N ALA A 801 -20.26 -2.37 -19.86
CA ALA A 801 -20.01 -1.40 -20.93
C ALA A 801 -18.66 -1.67 -21.64
N VAL A 802 -17.58 -1.90 -20.89
CA VAL A 802 -16.26 -2.23 -21.45
C VAL A 802 -16.32 -3.50 -22.30
N LYS A 803 -16.99 -4.56 -21.82
CA LYS A 803 -17.14 -5.81 -22.58
C LYS A 803 -17.83 -5.59 -23.92
N LEU A 804 -18.93 -4.84 -23.92
CA LEU A 804 -19.67 -4.53 -25.14
C LEU A 804 -18.81 -3.72 -26.12
N ILE A 805 -18.13 -2.67 -25.63
CA ILE A 805 -17.28 -1.81 -26.46
C ILE A 805 -16.14 -2.62 -27.08
N LEU A 806 -15.52 -3.53 -26.34
CA LEU A 806 -14.41 -4.36 -26.81
C LEU A 806 -14.85 -5.66 -27.52
N ASN A 807 -16.16 -5.90 -27.65
CA ASN A 807 -16.73 -7.14 -28.18
C ASN A 807 -16.19 -8.40 -27.47
N VAL A 808 -16.31 -8.44 -26.14
CA VAL A 808 -15.89 -9.55 -25.26
C VAL A 808 -17.12 -10.27 -24.72
N GLY A 809 -17.22 -11.58 -24.97
CA GLY A 809 -18.34 -12.41 -24.51
C GLY A 809 -18.35 -12.69 -23.00
N ASP A 810 -19.42 -13.35 -22.53
CA ASP A 810 -19.50 -13.84 -21.16
C ASP A 810 -18.55 -15.02 -20.92
N ARG A 811 -17.84 -14.99 -19.79
CA ARG A 811 -16.87 -16.01 -19.38
C ARG A 811 -17.30 -16.65 -18.06
N LYS A 812 -16.72 -17.82 -17.73
CA LYS A 812 -17.13 -18.59 -16.55
C LYS A 812 -16.61 -17.97 -15.26
N THR A 813 -15.43 -17.35 -15.31
CA THR A 813 -14.81 -16.71 -14.15
C THR A 813 -14.48 -15.24 -14.42
N SER A 814 -14.38 -14.46 -13.35
CA SER A 814 -14.05 -13.05 -13.48
C SER A 814 -12.60 -12.79 -13.91
N GLU A 815 -11.70 -13.75 -13.70
CA GLU A 815 -10.30 -13.70 -14.12
C GLU A 815 -10.16 -13.97 -15.63
N GLU A 816 -10.84 -15.00 -16.15
CA GLU A 816 -10.92 -15.28 -17.59
C GLU A 816 -11.44 -14.05 -18.34
N GLU A 817 -12.46 -13.40 -17.80
CA GLU A 817 -13.03 -12.19 -18.38
C GLU A 817 -12.03 -11.03 -18.40
N THR A 818 -11.32 -10.77 -17.30
CA THR A 818 -10.29 -9.73 -17.23
C THR A 818 -9.18 -9.98 -18.27
N ARG A 819 -8.72 -11.23 -18.39
CA ARG A 819 -7.68 -11.61 -19.34
C ARG A 819 -8.11 -11.36 -20.79
N GLU A 820 -9.34 -11.69 -21.13
CA GLU A 820 -9.92 -11.45 -22.46
C GLU A 820 -10.10 -9.96 -22.77
N ILE A 821 -10.50 -9.16 -21.78
CA ILE A 821 -10.55 -7.70 -21.90
C ILE A 821 -9.14 -7.13 -22.18
N TYR A 822 -8.13 -7.56 -21.43
CA TYR A 822 -6.75 -7.13 -21.66
C TYR A 822 -6.22 -7.57 -23.02
N LYS A 823 -6.53 -8.79 -23.44
CA LYS A 823 -6.19 -9.27 -24.80
C LYS A 823 -6.83 -8.40 -25.88
N ALA A 824 -8.10 -8.04 -25.72
CA ALA A 824 -8.79 -7.15 -26.65
C ALA A 824 -8.17 -5.76 -26.73
N VAL A 825 -7.77 -5.19 -25.59
CA VAL A 825 -7.00 -3.94 -25.56
C VAL A 825 -5.63 -4.12 -26.23
N GLY A 826 -4.98 -5.26 -26.00
CA GLY A 826 -3.69 -5.60 -26.61
C GLY A 826 -3.76 -5.58 -28.14
N GLU A 827 -4.76 -6.24 -28.71
CA GLU A 827 -5.02 -6.27 -30.16
C GLU A 827 -5.27 -4.86 -30.74
N LEU A 828 -6.05 -4.02 -30.04
CA LEU A 828 -6.27 -2.63 -30.43
C LEU A 828 -4.97 -1.82 -30.39
N TYR A 829 -4.14 -2.02 -29.37
CA TYR A 829 -2.88 -1.29 -29.21
C TYR A 829 -1.81 -1.74 -30.21
N SER A 830 -1.73 -3.03 -30.57
CA SER A 830 -0.84 -3.51 -31.64
C SER A 830 -1.09 -2.78 -32.97
N SER A 831 -2.36 -2.48 -33.29
CA SER A 831 -2.72 -1.70 -34.48
C SER A 831 -2.14 -0.26 -34.49
N LEU A 832 -1.76 0.29 -33.32
CA LEU A 832 -1.07 1.57 -33.20
C LEU A 832 0.45 1.46 -33.47
N LEU A 833 1.05 0.34 -33.08
CA LEU A 833 2.49 0.12 -33.14
C LEU A 833 2.94 -0.23 -34.57
N ASP A 834 2.13 -1.01 -35.28
CA ASP A 834 2.47 -1.51 -36.60
C ASP A 834 2.17 -0.48 -37.71
N LYS A 835 3.12 -0.27 -38.63
CA LYS A 835 2.91 0.48 -39.89
C LYS A 835 2.23 -0.34 -40.99
N ALA A 836 2.13 -1.65 -40.81
CA ALA A 836 1.38 -2.58 -41.63
C ALA A 836 0.87 -3.70 -40.71
N PRO A 837 -0.42 -4.04 -40.73
CA PRO A 837 -0.98 -5.03 -39.81
C PRO A 837 -0.20 -6.35 -39.93
N ALA A 838 0.32 -6.85 -38.80
CA ALA A 838 0.78 -8.24 -38.74
C ALA A 838 -0.37 -9.15 -39.23
N GLU A 839 -0.05 -10.23 -39.96
CA GLU A 839 -1.05 -11.24 -40.35
C GLU A 839 -1.85 -11.69 -39.11
N GLY A 840 -3.18 -11.57 -39.16
CA GLY A 840 -4.08 -11.92 -38.06
C GLY A 840 -4.50 -10.77 -37.13
N VAL A 841 -4.04 -9.53 -37.33
CA VAL A 841 -4.61 -8.35 -36.65
C VAL A 841 -6.09 -8.19 -37.03
N ASN A 842 -6.97 -8.08 -36.03
CA ASN A 842 -8.42 -8.12 -36.22
C ASN A 842 -9.00 -6.74 -36.59
N GLU A 843 -8.93 -6.36 -37.87
CA GLU A 843 -9.56 -5.14 -38.40
C GLU A 843 -11.03 -5.01 -37.97
N GLU A 844 -11.76 -6.12 -37.85
CA GLU A 844 -13.14 -6.17 -37.40
C GLU A 844 -13.34 -5.56 -35.99
N ARG A 845 -12.34 -5.72 -35.10
CA ARG A 845 -12.42 -5.19 -33.73
C ARG A 845 -12.16 -3.70 -33.68
N VAL A 846 -11.22 -3.19 -34.47
CA VAL A 846 -10.96 -1.75 -34.61
C VAL A 846 -12.19 -1.07 -35.22
N GLU A 847 -12.74 -1.65 -36.29
CA GLU A 847 -13.96 -1.18 -36.94
C GLU A 847 -15.15 -1.15 -35.96
N HIS A 848 -15.36 -2.24 -35.20
CA HIS A 848 -16.40 -2.30 -34.18
C HIS A 848 -16.29 -1.19 -33.12
N VAL A 849 -15.09 -0.98 -32.55
CA VAL A 849 -14.89 0.08 -31.55
C VAL A 849 -15.18 1.46 -32.16
N MET A 850 -14.75 1.68 -33.41
CA MET A 850 -15.00 2.94 -34.11
C MET A 850 -16.48 3.15 -34.41
N ASP A 851 -17.24 2.11 -34.75
CA ASP A 851 -18.68 2.18 -34.97
C ASP A 851 -19.46 2.42 -33.68
N VAL A 852 -19.05 1.81 -32.57
CA VAL A 852 -19.58 2.12 -31.24
C VAL A 852 -19.34 3.59 -30.90
N ILE A 853 -18.13 4.12 -31.13
CA ILE A 853 -17.82 5.54 -30.89
C ILE A 853 -18.70 6.45 -31.76
N ARG A 854 -18.79 6.18 -33.08
CA ARG A 854 -19.61 6.97 -34.01
C ARG A 854 -21.08 6.98 -33.58
N THR A 855 -21.59 5.84 -33.18
CA THR A 855 -22.97 5.69 -32.68
C THR A 855 -23.19 6.54 -31.42
N LEU A 856 -22.28 6.47 -30.44
CA LEU A 856 -22.37 7.27 -29.22
C LEU A 856 -22.24 8.78 -29.50
N GLU A 857 -21.36 9.17 -30.43
CA GLU A 857 -21.21 10.57 -30.86
C GLU A 857 -22.47 11.10 -31.56
N ASP A 858 -23.14 10.28 -32.38
CA ASP A 858 -24.42 10.63 -32.98
C ASP A 858 -25.52 10.77 -31.91
N LEU A 859 -25.64 9.82 -30.97
CA LEU A 859 -26.60 9.93 -29.85
C LEU A 859 -26.41 11.23 -29.04
N VAL A 860 -25.16 11.56 -28.70
CA VAL A 860 -24.84 12.82 -28.01
C VAL A 860 -25.22 14.02 -28.87
N SER A 861 -24.95 13.98 -30.17
CA SER A 861 -25.33 15.05 -31.10
C SER A 861 -26.85 15.23 -31.19
N GLN A 862 -27.62 14.14 -31.17
CA GLN A 862 -29.08 14.18 -31.19
C GLN A 862 -29.66 14.73 -29.89
N TYR A 863 -29.05 14.40 -28.75
CA TYR A 863 -29.40 15.01 -27.47
C TYR A 863 -29.29 16.55 -27.54
N PHE A 864 -28.20 17.08 -28.11
CA PHE A 864 -28.02 18.52 -28.31
C PHE A 864 -29.00 19.15 -29.30
N ARG A 865 -29.48 18.41 -30.30
CA ARG A 865 -30.47 18.89 -31.29
C ARG A 865 -31.88 18.95 -30.72
N SER A 866 -32.19 18.15 -29.71
CA SER A 866 -33.49 18.21 -29.02
C SER A 866 -33.64 19.55 -28.29
N LYS A 867 -34.82 20.19 -28.36
CA LYS A 867 -35.06 21.52 -27.75
C LYS A 867 -34.82 21.48 -26.23
N GLY A 868 -33.61 21.86 -25.81
CA GLY A 868 -33.22 21.96 -24.41
C GLY A 868 -32.60 20.70 -23.78
N GLY A 869 -32.17 19.71 -24.57
CA GLY A 869 -31.51 18.51 -24.02
C GLY A 869 -32.47 17.65 -23.21
N ASP A 870 -33.68 17.40 -23.72
CA ASP A 870 -34.67 16.56 -23.05
C ASP A 870 -34.36 15.06 -23.29
N PRO A 871 -34.04 14.29 -22.23
CA PRO A 871 -33.71 12.87 -22.34
C PRO A 871 -34.81 12.02 -22.99
N LYS A 872 -36.08 12.45 -22.94
CA LYS A 872 -37.19 11.71 -23.54
C LYS A 872 -37.08 11.64 -25.06
N PHE A 873 -36.64 12.74 -25.70
CA PHE A 873 -36.42 12.75 -27.15
C PHE A 873 -35.26 11.83 -27.54
N LEU A 874 -34.19 11.83 -26.73
CA LEU A 874 -33.06 10.92 -26.92
C LEU A 874 -33.51 9.46 -26.80
N ILE A 875 -34.32 9.11 -25.80
CA ILE A 875 -34.83 7.74 -25.62
C ILE A 875 -35.71 7.32 -26.82
N VAL A 876 -36.61 8.19 -27.30
CA VAL A 876 -37.41 7.91 -28.50
C VAL A 876 -36.54 7.72 -29.73
N TYR A 877 -35.50 8.55 -29.88
CA TYR A 877 -34.51 8.40 -30.96
C TYR A 877 -33.82 7.03 -30.87
N MET A 878 -33.30 6.65 -29.70
CA MET A 878 -32.66 5.36 -29.49
C MET A 878 -33.58 4.16 -29.77
N ILE A 879 -34.85 4.22 -29.36
CA ILE A 879 -35.83 3.15 -29.65
C ILE A 879 -36.04 3.02 -31.16
N ARG A 880 -36.12 4.14 -31.87
CA ARG A 880 -36.25 4.15 -33.34
C ARG A 880 -35.00 3.59 -34.01
N GLU A 881 -33.81 4.03 -33.59
CA GLU A 881 -32.55 3.54 -34.15
C GLU A 881 -32.37 2.05 -33.87
N ARG A 882 -32.66 1.57 -32.64
CA ARG A 882 -32.63 0.13 -32.33
C ARG A 882 -33.58 -0.68 -33.22
N ALA A 883 -34.76 -0.16 -33.54
CA ALA A 883 -35.73 -0.86 -34.39
C ALA A 883 -35.37 -0.86 -35.88
N ARG A 884 -34.61 0.15 -36.34
CA ARG A 884 -34.21 0.33 -37.74
C ARG A 884 -32.85 -0.27 -38.07
N ASN A 885 -31.95 -0.32 -37.11
CA ASN A 885 -30.59 -0.75 -37.34
C ASN A 885 -30.53 -2.29 -37.44
N GLU A 886 -29.92 -2.80 -38.50
CA GLU A 886 -29.74 -4.23 -38.72
C GLU A 886 -28.47 -4.76 -38.04
N ASP A 887 -27.57 -3.86 -37.63
CA ASP A 887 -26.36 -4.22 -36.89
C ASP A 887 -26.69 -4.62 -35.44
N GLU A 888 -26.55 -5.91 -35.14
CA GLU A 888 -26.75 -6.49 -33.82
C GLU A 888 -25.88 -5.84 -32.74
N LYS A 889 -24.70 -5.34 -33.11
CA LYS A 889 -23.74 -4.71 -32.19
C LYS A 889 -24.25 -3.35 -31.74
N VAL A 890 -24.74 -2.52 -32.67
CA VAL A 890 -25.40 -1.23 -32.35
C VAL A 890 -26.69 -1.46 -31.56
N ARG A 891 -27.47 -2.49 -31.92
CA ARG A 891 -28.69 -2.85 -31.16
C ARG A 891 -28.36 -3.23 -29.72
N SER A 892 -27.31 -4.02 -29.49
CA SER A 892 -26.88 -4.42 -28.16
C SER A 892 -26.44 -3.24 -27.29
N LEU A 893 -25.79 -2.24 -27.89
CA LEU A 893 -25.47 -0.97 -27.24
C LEU A 893 -26.71 -0.17 -26.83
N MET A 894 -27.64 0.01 -27.76
CA MET A 894 -28.91 0.69 -27.47
C MET A 894 -29.70 -0.08 -26.41
N GLU A 895 -29.69 -1.40 -26.44
CA GLU A 895 -30.32 -2.25 -25.43
C GLU A 895 -29.71 -2.08 -24.06
N LEU A 896 -28.38 -2.13 -23.95
CA LEU A 896 -27.70 -1.92 -22.68
C LEU A 896 -28.13 -0.59 -22.07
N LEU A 897 -28.05 0.49 -22.86
CA LEU A 897 -28.46 1.83 -22.45
C LEU A 897 -29.95 1.94 -22.07
N LEU A 898 -30.86 1.33 -22.84
CA LEU A 898 -32.31 1.39 -22.60
C LEU A 898 -32.79 0.51 -21.43
N ARG A 899 -32.04 -0.55 -21.09
CA ARG A 899 -32.36 -1.45 -19.98
C ARG A 899 -32.38 -0.68 -18.65
N ASP A 900 -31.39 0.19 -18.42
CA ASP A 900 -31.10 0.91 -17.16
C ASP A 900 -32.36 1.36 -16.40
N ALA A 901 -32.48 0.93 -15.14
CA ALA A 901 -33.62 1.24 -14.28
C ALA A 901 -33.88 2.75 -14.15
N LYS A 902 -32.85 3.59 -14.20
CA LYS A 902 -33.01 5.06 -14.18
C LYS A 902 -33.68 5.58 -15.46
N VAL A 903 -33.47 4.92 -16.60
CA VAL A 903 -34.18 5.21 -17.87
C VAL A 903 -35.64 4.80 -17.77
N ARG A 904 -35.96 3.68 -17.12
CA ARG A 904 -37.36 3.29 -16.87
C ARG A 904 -38.08 4.31 -15.96
N ILE A 905 -37.38 4.84 -14.96
CA ILE A 905 -37.89 5.90 -14.08
C ILE A 905 -38.12 7.20 -14.88
N CYS A 906 -37.20 7.59 -15.78
CA CYS A 906 -37.38 8.73 -16.69
C CYS A 906 -38.67 8.72 -17.51
N LEU A 907 -39.08 7.52 -17.95
CA LEU A 907 -40.28 7.33 -18.76
C LEU A 907 -41.56 7.37 -17.93
N THR A 908 -41.47 7.12 -16.62
CA THR A 908 -42.63 6.90 -15.74
C THR A 908 -42.85 8.01 -14.70
N LYS A 909 -41.81 8.77 -14.32
CA LYS A 909 -41.87 9.85 -13.32
C LYS A 909 -41.21 11.15 -13.81
N GLN A 910 -41.55 12.29 -13.21
CA GLN A 910 -40.89 13.60 -13.41
C GLN A 910 -39.61 13.75 -12.54
N GLU A 911 -38.88 12.67 -12.28
CA GLU A 911 -37.63 12.73 -11.50
C GLU A 911 -36.42 13.07 -12.40
N GLU A 912 -35.29 13.47 -11.80
CA GLU A 912 -34.06 13.75 -12.54
C GLU A 912 -33.56 12.50 -13.28
N CYS A 913 -33.67 12.53 -14.60
CA CYS A 913 -33.05 11.54 -15.46
C CYS A 913 -31.54 11.55 -15.29
N ASN A 914 -30.90 10.37 -15.28
CA ASN A 914 -29.45 10.25 -15.32
C ASN A 914 -29.08 9.01 -16.16
N PHE A 915 -28.71 9.28 -17.41
CA PHE A 915 -28.42 8.30 -18.46
C PHE A 915 -26.90 8.20 -18.66
N PRO A 916 -26.25 7.03 -18.65
CA PRO A 916 -24.78 6.94 -18.69
C PRO A 916 -24.18 7.08 -20.10
N LEU A 917 -24.72 7.97 -20.94
CA LEU A 917 -24.26 8.12 -22.33
C LEU A 917 -22.86 8.68 -22.42
N LEU A 918 -22.59 9.78 -21.71
CA LEU A 918 -21.28 10.41 -21.73
C LEU A 918 -20.23 9.55 -21.05
N ASP A 919 -20.60 8.76 -20.04
CA ASP A 919 -19.72 7.77 -19.43
C ASP A 919 -19.26 6.74 -20.46
N MET A 920 -20.21 6.15 -21.20
CA MET A 920 -19.90 5.19 -22.26
C MET A 920 -19.09 5.82 -23.39
N LEU A 921 -19.37 7.06 -23.75
CA LEU A 921 -18.57 7.79 -24.74
C LEU A 921 -17.14 8.05 -24.22
N ASN A 922 -16.98 8.42 -22.95
CA ASN A 922 -15.68 8.66 -22.33
C ASN A 922 -14.84 7.37 -22.29
N VAL A 923 -15.46 6.25 -21.90
CA VAL A 923 -14.83 4.91 -21.97
C VAL A 923 -14.44 4.58 -23.40
N SER A 924 -15.35 4.73 -24.37
CA SER A 924 -15.06 4.40 -25.77
C SER A 924 -13.95 5.26 -26.35
N LYS A 925 -13.90 6.55 -25.98
CA LYS A 925 -12.84 7.47 -26.42
C LYS A 925 -11.49 7.18 -25.76
N SER A 926 -11.44 6.49 -24.62
CA SER A 926 -10.17 6.00 -24.06
C SER A 926 -9.50 5.01 -25.03
N PHE A 927 -10.28 4.17 -25.70
CA PHE A 927 -9.80 3.23 -26.72
C PHE A 927 -9.49 3.87 -28.07
N ARG A 928 -10.05 5.05 -28.36
CA ARG A 928 -9.78 5.79 -29.61
C ARG A 928 -8.38 6.40 -29.66
N GLY A 929 -7.80 6.73 -28.51
CA GLY A 929 -6.52 7.43 -28.43
C GLY A 929 -5.39 6.67 -29.14
N GLY A 930 -4.57 7.39 -29.91
CA GLY A 930 -3.48 6.83 -30.70
C GLY A 930 -3.86 6.45 -32.13
N LEU A 931 -5.14 6.17 -32.40
CA LEU A 931 -5.58 5.56 -33.66
C LEU A 931 -5.21 6.34 -34.94
N ARG A 932 -5.17 5.58 -36.02
CA ARG A 932 -5.27 6.02 -37.42
C ARG A 932 -6.73 6.44 -37.72
N ARG A 933 -7.28 6.14 -38.90
CA ARG A 933 -8.68 6.38 -39.27
C ARG A 933 -9.10 5.40 -40.35
#